data_AF-A0AAF1BDJ4-F1
#
_entry.id   AF-A0AAF1BDJ4-F1
#
_cell.length_a   1.000
_cell.length_b   1.000
_cell.length_c   1.000
_cell.angle_alpha   90.00
_cell.angle_beta   90.00
_cell.angle_gamma   90.00
#
_symmetry.space_group_name_H-M   'P 1'
#
loop_
_entity.id
_entity.type
_entity.pdbx_description
1 polymer ?
#
loop_
_entity_poly.entity_id
_entity_poly.type
_entity_poly.pdbx_seq_one_letter_code
_entity_poly.pdbx_strand_id
1 'polypeptide(L)'
;MENIQRILQLSYDELEDDTQRAIFLDILFFFLEKNIDEPIDVFKSCDFFPEAGIPILVERCLLTIDSNNRFQMHNLIQDMGRNVIREESKHARFRVLHLDHEEASQALPNTWTHLPYGVHLQKLVVLDMPFSRFETLWRIAKLPCLRHLNLEGCKYLKELPHSIGQSTALYHLKLNDCVNLKQLPKPITQSTTLSRLNMSGCENLQLLPEQLGDLKGLKWLDATIEELPDSIGLLPRIQNLIFERCKKLTYVPNSICNLKSLEYLNLFIGEDIIKIELFEAVNDMNLKELTLSGNIRVCLPIILSFSSLTVLTLTDVCGSPSPTKPFSFFQLFNLQSLGLYNCTSHGSSFPELPLNLEELDVDNHASLEQLSSLRHLNLEGCNYLKELPDSIGHLTGLYHLNLNDCVKLKRLPKPITQLTTLSCLNMSGWSNLKQLPEQLGELKGLKRLNASCTAIEQLPDSIAHLKKLGYLDLRDCKNLTGVYSIEILMDYSFSDLLNLVHLNLRGCSELKRLPEQLGKMQCLEFLDASHTAIKELPDSIGSLPRIKVLGLAKCEKLTYVPNSIRNLKSIGSLYLSTCEDIVEIELIENVKDMNLQYLGLSCNIRLWLPIILSFSSLISLSLRDKCGSPSPTKPFSFFQLSNLTFFTLTNSTTHGSSFPELPLNLRSLQVESHASLEQVPDLSYLKHLKDLYIVKCCSLQSLHKLPPHLSRLTVTGCTSLQDFPDVSMLRNLEQLEVTHNGSNLKLIRRDWGSTFGATLQNKEIAEWFDYKNRGGCTLSFHVPPNLGDHFVGVAFWVVYKCSYDGWSAVEAVITNKTEGMTTASHSKGINSGRKGDVLSFIHCIRAEDISMKSGDKIMISYPDGEVNMCGVHILK
;
A
#
# COMPACT_ATOMS: atom_id res chain seq x y z
N MET A 1 19.15 23.10 1.95
CA MET A 1 18.16 22.47 2.85
C MET A 1 18.19 23.08 4.26
N GLU A 2 19.37 23.34 4.86
CA GLU A 2 19.47 23.93 6.21
C GLU A 2 18.69 25.24 6.40
N ASN A 3 18.71 26.17 5.43
CA ASN A 3 17.95 27.42 5.53
C ASN A 3 16.43 27.22 5.54
N ILE A 4 15.88 26.20 4.86
CA ILE A 4 14.44 25.92 4.82
C ILE A 4 13.99 25.24 6.10
N GLN A 5 14.78 24.27 6.59
CA GLN A 5 14.53 23.59 7.86
C GLN A 5 14.53 24.57 9.04
N ARG A 6 15.45 25.54 9.04
CA ARG A 6 15.49 26.61 10.07
C ARG A 6 14.27 27.52 10.02
N ILE A 7 13.73 27.83 8.83
CA ILE A 7 12.51 28.62 8.68
C ILE A 7 11.28 27.85 9.17
N LEU A 8 11.18 26.55 8.86
CA LEU A 8 10.07 25.71 9.34
C LEU A 8 10.13 25.50 10.86
N GLN A 9 11.32 25.39 11.43
CA GLN A 9 11.52 25.24 12.87
C GLN A 9 11.10 26.51 13.63
N LEU A 10 11.29 27.71 13.07
CA LEU A 10 10.78 28.95 13.67
C LEU A 10 9.26 28.92 13.85
N SER A 11 8.50 28.39 12.88
CA SER A 11 7.05 28.25 12.99
C SER A 11 6.60 27.29 14.09
N TYR A 12 7.40 26.28 14.41
CA TYR A 12 7.17 25.36 15.54
C TYR A 12 7.61 25.97 16.88
N ASP A 13 8.75 26.64 16.91
CA ASP A 13 9.29 27.28 18.11
C ASP A 13 8.40 28.44 18.59
N GLU A 14 7.73 29.15 17.68
CA GLU A 14 6.76 30.22 17.95
C GLU A 14 5.39 29.73 18.47
N LEU A 15 5.18 28.41 18.62
CA LEU A 15 3.99 27.90 19.31
C LEU A 15 4.04 28.29 20.79
N GLU A 16 3.04 29.05 21.24
CA GLU A 16 3.03 29.72 22.55
C GLU A 16 2.84 28.75 23.73
N ASP A 17 2.29 27.57 23.47
CA ASP A 17 1.93 26.57 24.49
C ASP A 17 2.58 25.20 24.21
N ASP A 18 3.13 24.59 25.27
CA ASP A 18 3.70 23.24 25.25
C ASP A 18 2.64 22.18 24.88
N THR A 19 1.35 22.45 25.09
CA THR A 19 0.28 21.55 24.62
C THR A 19 0.12 21.57 23.10
N GLN A 20 0.33 22.71 22.43
CA GLN A 20 0.27 22.82 20.96
C GLN A 20 1.44 22.09 20.30
N ARG A 21 2.64 22.27 20.89
CA ARG A 21 3.85 21.53 20.49
C ARG A 21 3.66 20.03 20.64
N ALA A 22 3.04 19.58 21.73
CA ALA A 22 2.73 18.17 21.96
C ALA A 22 1.70 17.63 20.96
N ILE A 23 0.61 18.36 20.67
CA ILE A 23 -0.38 17.97 19.65
C ILE A 23 0.29 17.81 18.27
N PHE A 24 1.17 18.75 17.88
CA PHE A 24 1.90 18.67 16.61
C PHE A 24 2.74 17.39 16.51
N LEU A 25 3.54 17.11 17.54
CA LEU A 25 4.39 15.93 17.57
C LEU A 25 3.57 14.63 17.62
N ASP A 26 2.49 14.60 18.39
CA ASP A 26 1.62 13.43 18.47
C ASP A 26 0.92 13.14 17.13
N ILE A 27 0.49 14.18 16.39
CA ILE A 27 -0.09 13.99 15.06
C ILE A 27 0.96 13.48 14.08
N LEU A 28 2.15 14.08 14.06
CA LEU A 28 3.27 13.68 13.20
C LEU A 28 3.62 12.18 13.35
N PHE A 29 3.52 11.63 14.55
CA PHE A 29 3.97 10.26 14.80
C PHE A 29 2.85 9.22 14.78
N PHE A 30 1.66 9.55 15.26
CA PHE A 30 0.61 8.54 15.52
C PHE A 30 -0.63 8.72 14.66
N PHE A 31 -0.86 9.95 14.20
CA PHE A 31 -2.15 10.30 13.61
C PHE A 31 -2.05 10.83 12.19
N LEU A 32 -0.85 10.82 11.59
CA LEU A 32 -0.69 11.03 10.15
C LEU A 32 -1.56 10.02 9.39
N GLU A 33 -2.33 10.55 8.44
CA GLU A 33 -3.29 9.81 7.61
C GLU A 33 -4.44 9.17 8.39
N LYS A 34 -4.58 9.41 9.70
CA LYS A 34 -5.72 8.97 10.51
C LYS A 34 -6.84 9.99 10.47
N ASN A 35 -8.07 9.52 10.61
CA ASN A 35 -9.25 10.36 10.72
C ASN A 35 -9.18 11.18 12.02
N ILE A 36 -9.49 12.48 11.96
CA ILE A 36 -9.33 13.44 13.07
C ILE A 36 -10.14 13.10 14.33
N ASP A 37 -11.19 12.29 14.23
CA ASP A 37 -12.06 11.96 15.37
C ASP A 37 -11.32 11.10 16.42
N GLU A 38 -10.46 10.19 15.99
CA GLU A 38 -9.67 9.33 16.88
C GLU A 38 -8.63 10.12 17.70
N PRO A 39 -7.80 10.99 17.09
CA PRO A 39 -6.82 11.83 17.78
C PRO A 39 -7.44 12.91 18.65
N ILE A 40 -8.56 13.52 18.22
CA ILE A 40 -9.26 14.56 19.00
C ILE A 40 -9.73 13.99 20.34
N ASP A 41 -10.31 12.78 20.34
CA ASP A 41 -10.69 12.09 21.57
C ASP A 41 -9.47 11.82 22.48
N VAL A 42 -8.34 11.41 21.89
CA VAL A 42 -7.07 11.19 22.61
C VAL A 42 -6.61 12.49 23.28
N PHE A 43 -6.58 13.59 22.53
CA PHE A 43 -6.12 14.89 23.02
C PHE A 43 -7.03 15.48 24.10
N LYS A 44 -8.36 15.45 23.92
CA LYS A 44 -9.30 15.89 24.97
C LYS A 44 -9.13 15.08 26.25
N SER A 45 -8.88 13.78 26.12
CA SER A 45 -8.60 12.94 27.28
C SER A 45 -7.29 13.36 27.97
N CYS A 46 -6.28 13.79 27.22
CA CYS A 46 -4.98 14.23 27.71
C CYS A 46 -4.95 15.61 28.41
N ASP A 47 -6.12 16.20 28.69
CA ASP A 47 -6.31 17.59 29.11
C ASP A 47 -5.66 18.60 28.14
N PHE A 48 -5.53 18.20 26.88
CA PHE A 48 -5.19 19.11 25.80
C PHE A 48 -6.47 19.72 25.25
N PHE A 49 -6.33 20.89 24.62
CA PHE A 49 -7.43 21.62 24.00
C PHE A 49 -7.30 21.52 22.48
N PRO A 50 -7.59 20.36 21.86
CA PRO A 50 -7.44 20.17 20.42
C PRO A 50 -8.29 21.15 19.60
N GLU A 51 -9.43 21.61 20.14
CA GLU A 51 -10.28 22.64 19.52
C GLU A 51 -9.59 23.99 19.37
N ALA A 52 -8.59 24.28 20.20
CA ALA A 52 -7.76 25.48 20.08
C ALA A 52 -6.43 25.17 19.37
N GLY A 53 -5.79 24.04 19.69
CA GLY A 53 -4.46 23.68 19.19
C GLY A 53 -4.42 23.27 17.71
N ILE A 54 -5.36 22.45 17.23
CA ILE A 54 -5.36 21.97 15.85
C ILE A 54 -5.56 23.11 14.84
N PRO A 55 -6.52 24.04 15.04
CA PRO A 55 -6.66 25.20 14.15
C PRO A 55 -5.40 26.05 14.04
N ILE A 56 -4.67 26.25 15.15
CA ILE A 56 -3.41 27.02 15.17
C ILE A 56 -2.32 26.31 14.35
N LEU A 57 -2.23 24.98 14.44
CA LEU A 57 -1.28 24.20 13.63
C LEU A 57 -1.61 24.26 12.13
N VAL A 58 -2.90 24.29 11.79
CA VAL A 58 -3.37 24.46 10.40
C VAL A 58 -3.10 25.87 9.90
N GLU A 59 -3.38 26.90 10.70
CA GLU A 59 -3.13 28.31 10.37
C GLU A 59 -1.64 28.59 10.14
N ARG A 60 -0.76 27.97 10.94
CA ARG A 60 0.70 28.05 10.79
C ARG A 60 1.26 27.13 9.70
N CYS A 61 0.41 26.47 8.91
CA CYS A 61 0.79 25.53 7.84
C CYS A 61 1.65 24.35 8.33
N LEU A 62 1.63 24.03 9.62
CA LEU A 62 2.33 22.88 10.23
C LEU A 62 1.54 21.57 10.05
N LEU A 63 0.25 21.68 9.75
CA LEU A 63 -0.69 20.58 9.60
C LEU A 63 -1.73 20.90 8.52
N THR A 64 -2.18 19.90 7.76
CA THR A 64 -3.35 20.01 6.87
C THR A 64 -4.34 18.88 7.17
N ILE A 65 -5.61 19.09 6.84
CA ILE A 65 -6.67 18.07 6.95
C ILE A 65 -7.22 17.84 5.54
N ASP A 66 -7.24 16.60 5.08
CA ASP A 66 -7.71 16.25 3.73
C ASP A 66 -9.26 16.23 3.63
N SER A 67 -9.79 16.06 2.42
CA SER A 67 -11.24 16.00 2.19
C SER A 67 -11.93 14.81 2.84
N ASN A 68 -11.18 13.82 3.31
CA ASN A 68 -11.68 12.64 4.03
C ASN A 68 -11.53 12.80 5.55
N ASN A 69 -11.29 14.02 6.01
CA ASN A 69 -11.14 14.37 7.42
C ASN A 69 -9.94 13.68 8.09
N ARG A 70 -8.79 13.56 7.38
CA ARG A 70 -7.57 12.93 7.89
C ARG A 70 -6.41 13.90 7.98
N PHE A 71 -5.55 13.76 8.98
CA PHE A 71 -4.37 14.60 9.13
C PHE A 71 -3.31 14.32 8.06
N GLN A 72 -2.71 15.39 7.56
CA GLN A 72 -1.65 15.38 6.56
C GLN A 72 -0.56 16.36 6.98
N MET A 73 0.69 16.04 6.70
CA MET A 73 1.81 16.96 6.86
C MET A 73 2.75 16.84 5.67
N HIS A 74 3.29 17.95 5.22
CA HIS A 74 4.29 17.96 4.16
C HIS A 74 5.58 17.27 4.63
N ASN A 75 6.23 16.48 3.77
CA ASN A 75 7.42 15.68 4.13
C ASN A 75 8.55 16.51 4.79
N LEU A 76 8.74 17.76 4.36
CA LEU A 76 9.73 18.68 4.98
C LEU A 76 9.39 19.08 6.42
N ILE A 77 8.10 19.20 6.76
CA ILE A 77 7.60 19.45 8.12
C ILE A 77 7.75 18.20 8.95
N GLN A 78 7.48 17.03 8.35
CA GLN A 78 7.69 15.75 9.01
C GLN A 78 9.17 15.54 9.36
N ASP A 79 10.08 15.84 8.42
CA ASP A 79 11.52 15.75 8.65
C ASP A 79 12.02 16.75 9.71
N MET A 80 11.44 17.95 9.74
CA MET A 80 11.70 18.96 10.77
C MET A 80 11.24 18.46 12.15
N GLY A 81 10.00 18.01 12.29
CA GLY A 81 9.48 17.51 13.57
C GLY A 81 10.19 16.24 14.05
N ARG A 82 10.65 15.37 13.12
CA ARG A 82 11.54 14.25 13.45
C ARG A 82 12.89 14.71 14.00
N ASN A 83 13.44 15.82 13.50
CA ASN A 83 14.68 16.40 14.02
C ASN A 83 14.48 17.10 15.37
N VAL A 84 13.35 17.80 15.57
CA VAL A 84 12.96 18.39 16.87
C VAL A 84 12.96 17.30 17.96
N ILE A 85 12.31 16.16 17.72
CA ILE A 85 12.31 15.05 18.69
C ILE A 85 13.69 14.44 18.89
N ARG A 86 14.55 14.36 17.86
CA ARG A 86 15.96 13.92 18.02
C ARG A 86 16.76 14.86 18.92
N GLU A 87 16.38 16.13 19.02
CA GLU A 87 16.98 17.09 19.94
C GLU A 87 16.33 17.05 21.33
N GLU A 88 15.00 16.90 21.42
CA GLU A 88 14.26 16.77 22.69
C GLU A 88 14.53 15.44 23.41
N SER A 89 14.77 14.36 22.67
CA SER A 89 15.12 13.03 23.18
C SER A 89 16.44 12.99 23.97
N LYS A 90 17.28 14.02 23.84
CA LYS A 90 18.42 14.24 24.73
C LYS A 90 17.99 14.59 26.17
N HIS A 91 16.71 14.86 26.43
CA HIS A 91 16.16 15.33 27.71
C HIS A 91 15.00 14.47 28.32
N ALA A 92 14.78 13.24 27.83
CA ALA A 92 13.96 12.17 28.44
C ALA A 92 12.52 12.54 28.92
N ARG A 93 11.61 12.87 28.00
CA ARG A 93 10.18 13.12 28.29
C ARG A 93 9.23 12.45 27.28
N PHE A 94 9.02 11.13 27.34
CA PHE A 94 8.11 10.42 26.42
C PHE A 94 6.73 10.12 27.06
N ARG A 95 5.65 10.69 26.49
CA ARG A 95 4.24 10.34 26.82
C ARG A 95 3.70 9.19 25.97
N VAL A 96 4.35 8.87 24.86
CA VAL A 96 3.98 7.78 23.95
C VAL A 96 5.20 6.90 23.70
N LEU A 97 4.99 5.58 23.67
CA LEU A 97 6.02 4.58 23.38
C LEU A 97 5.52 3.64 22.28
N HIS A 98 6.22 3.64 21.14
CA HIS A 98 6.04 2.67 20.08
C HIS A 98 7.17 1.65 20.16
N LEU A 99 6.84 0.36 20.12
CA LEU A 99 7.80 -0.73 20.05
C LEU A 99 7.48 -1.56 18.82
N ASP A 100 8.48 -1.79 17.98
CA ASP A 100 8.34 -2.78 16.93
C ASP A 100 8.30 -4.21 17.51
N HIS A 101 8.03 -5.20 16.65
CA HIS A 101 7.88 -6.58 17.12
C HIS A 101 9.15 -7.19 17.74
N GLU A 102 10.35 -6.69 17.40
CA GLU A 102 11.62 -7.13 17.99
C GLU A 102 11.84 -6.43 19.34
N GLU A 103 11.66 -5.11 19.39
CA GLU A 103 11.77 -4.30 20.62
C GLU A 103 10.76 -4.75 21.69
N ALA A 104 9.51 -5.02 21.28
CA ALA A 104 8.46 -5.51 22.17
C ALA A 104 8.78 -6.92 22.72
N SER A 105 9.48 -7.75 21.96
CA SER A 105 9.91 -9.09 22.39
C SER A 105 11.07 -9.05 23.39
N GLN A 106 11.95 -8.04 23.26
CA GLN A 106 13.07 -7.82 24.18
C GLN A 106 12.64 -7.10 25.48
N ALA A 107 11.52 -6.37 25.44
CA ALA A 107 10.91 -5.72 26.61
C ALA A 107 10.21 -6.75 27.54
N LEU A 108 10.99 -7.62 28.19
CA LEU A 108 10.48 -8.72 29.02
C LEU A 108 9.87 -8.26 30.38
N PRO A 109 8.99 -9.08 31.00
CA PRO A 109 8.06 -8.69 32.08
C PRO A 109 8.65 -8.13 33.38
N ASN A 110 9.95 -8.32 33.64
CA ASN A 110 10.58 -8.04 34.93
C ASN A 110 11.75 -7.03 34.86
N THR A 111 12.14 -6.57 33.68
CA THR A 111 13.37 -5.79 33.46
C THR A 111 13.12 -4.48 32.73
N TRP A 112 12.04 -3.78 33.11
CA TRP A 112 11.75 -2.38 32.71
C TRP A 112 12.86 -1.37 33.10
N THR A 113 14.01 -1.85 33.58
CA THR A 113 15.21 -1.06 33.87
C THR A 113 16.05 -0.74 32.63
N HIS A 114 15.79 -1.40 31.49
CA HIS A 114 16.57 -1.22 30.26
C HIS A 114 15.69 -1.06 29.01
N LEU A 115 14.71 -0.16 29.05
CA LEU A 115 14.20 0.42 27.81
C LEU A 115 15.32 1.28 27.18
N PRO A 116 15.57 1.22 25.87
CA PRO A 116 16.68 1.93 25.23
C PRO A 116 16.66 3.46 25.37
N TYR A 117 15.61 4.05 25.97
CA TYR A 117 15.35 5.50 25.88
C TYR A 117 14.90 6.20 27.18
N GLY A 118 15.07 5.60 28.37
CA GLY A 118 14.84 6.33 29.65
C GLY A 118 13.39 6.79 29.90
N VAL A 119 12.39 6.00 29.47
CA VAL A 119 10.95 6.33 29.58
C VAL A 119 10.50 6.38 31.04
N HIS A 120 9.90 7.51 31.46
CA HIS A 120 9.30 7.66 32.78
C HIS A 120 7.87 7.07 32.81
N LEU A 121 7.76 5.80 33.20
CA LEU A 121 6.53 4.99 33.13
C LEU A 121 5.28 5.59 33.78
N GLN A 122 5.47 6.45 34.78
CA GLN A 122 4.37 7.17 35.44
C GLN A 122 3.72 8.25 34.57
N LYS A 123 4.28 8.59 33.41
CA LYS A 123 3.75 9.60 32.48
C LYS A 123 3.34 9.01 31.13
N LEU A 124 3.45 7.69 30.96
CA LEU A 124 3.14 7.01 29.71
C LEU A 124 1.61 6.97 29.50
N VAL A 125 1.15 7.50 28.38
CA VAL A 125 -0.26 7.64 28.01
C VAL A 125 -0.64 6.70 26.88
N VAL A 126 0.26 6.46 25.93
CA VAL A 126 0.03 5.58 24.79
C VAL A 126 1.15 4.55 24.72
N LEU A 127 0.78 3.28 24.58
CA LEU A 127 1.69 2.17 24.35
C LEU A 127 1.25 1.44 23.08
N ASP A 128 2.09 1.47 22.06
CA ASP A 128 1.81 0.96 20.73
C ASP A 128 2.79 -0.16 20.38
N MET A 129 2.28 -1.39 20.27
CA MET A 129 3.09 -2.60 20.09
C MET A 129 2.43 -3.59 19.11
N PRO A 130 2.08 -3.16 17.89
CA PRO A 130 1.37 -3.99 16.95
C PRO A 130 2.26 -5.12 16.42
N PHE A 131 1.63 -6.23 16.01
CA PHE A 131 2.27 -7.42 15.43
C PHE A 131 3.33 -8.08 16.31
N SER A 132 3.31 -7.78 17.61
CA SER A 132 4.24 -8.32 18.59
C SER A 132 4.02 -9.81 18.81
N ARG A 133 5.10 -10.53 19.16
CA ARG A 133 5.12 -12.00 19.24
C ARG A 133 4.99 -12.56 20.66
N PHE A 134 4.60 -11.76 21.65
CA PHE A 134 4.42 -12.25 23.01
C PHE A 134 3.16 -13.10 23.16
N GLU A 135 3.22 -14.14 24.00
CA GLU A 135 2.06 -14.99 24.31
C GLU A 135 1.14 -14.39 25.38
N THR A 136 1.72 -13.62 26.31
CA THR A 136 1.01 -12.96 27.41
C THR A 136 1.58 -11.57 27.64
N LEU A 137 0.72 -10.63 28.05
CA LEU A 137 1.14 -9.27 28.40
C LEU A 137 1.45 -9.18 29.91
N TRP A 138 2.44 -8.37 30.29
CA TRP A 138 2.84 -8.15 31.69
C TRP A 138 1.86 -7.22 32.44
N ARG A 139 2.12 -6.96 33.74
CA ARG A 139 1.23 -6.19 34.62
C ARG A 139 1.06 -4.72 34.21
N ILE A 140 0.00 -4.38 33.46
CA ILE A 140 -0.38 -3.00 33.06
C ILE A 140 -0.65 -2.08 34.27
N ALA A 141 -1.04 -2.62 35.44
CA ALA A 141 -1.39 -1.82 36.62
C ALA A 141 -0.27 -0.87 37.13
N LYS A 142 0.96 -0.99 36.61
CA LYS A 142 2.07 -0.06 36.90
C LYS A 142 2.12 1.19 35.98
N LEU A 143 1.17 1.34 35.05
CA LEU A 143 1.10 2.46 34.11
C LEU A 143 -0.13 3.32 34.41
N PRO A 144 -0.07 4.21 35.43
CA PRO A 144 -1.23 4.91 35.97
C PRO A 144 -1.86 5.91 34.98
N CYS A 145 -1.10 6.35 33.98
CA CYS A 145 -1.56 7.31 32.98
C CYS A 145 -1.89 6.66 31.63
N LEU A 146 -1.79 5.32 31.49
CA LEU A 146 -1.99 4.65 30.21
C LEU A 146 -3.46 4.67 29.80
N ARG A 147 -3.74 5.37 28.70
CA ARG A 147 -5.07 5.56 28.11
C ARG A 147 -5.27 4.79 26.82
N HIS A 148 -4.21 4.57 26.04
CA HIS A 148 -4.29 3.85 24.78
C HIS A 148 -3.30 2.70 24.76
N LEU A 149 -3.79 1.50 24.45
CA LEU A 149 -2.99 0.30 24.29
C LEU A 149 -3.30 -0.33 22.93
N ASN A 150 -2.32 -0.38 22.05
CA ASN A 150 -2.44 -1.03 20.75
C ASN A 150 -1.63 -2.32 20.68
N LEU A 151 -2.35 -3.44 20.52
CA LEU A 151 -1.81 -4.78 20.36
C LEU A 151 -2.34 -5.42 19.07
N GLU A 152 -2.75 -4.62 18.09
CA GLU A 152 -3.21 -5.07 16.78
C GLU A 152 -2.29 -6.14 16.19
N GLY A 153 -2.87 -7.20 15.62
CA GLY A 153 -2.14 -8.24 14.89
C GLY A 153 -1.17 -9.07 15.75
N CYS A 154 -1.23 -9.01 17.08
CA CYS A 154 -0.43 -9.85 17.98
C CYS A 154 -0.92 -11.31 17.94
N LYS A 155 -0.60 -12.01 16.85
CA LYS A 155 -1.13 -13.37 16.56
C LYS A 155 -0.79 -14.42 17.61
N TYR A 156 0.24 -14.20 18.43
CA TYR A 156 0.66 -15.15 19.48
C TYR A 156 -0.01 -14.90 20.84
N LEU A 157 -0.67 -13.75 21.02
CA LEU A 157 -1.30 -13.38 22.28
C LEU A 157 -2.46 -14.33 22.60
N LYS A 158 -2.34 -15.07 23.70
CA LYS A 158 -3.34 -16.06 24.15
C LYS A 158 -4.31 -15.48 25.18
N GLU A 159 -3.81 -14.61 26.05
CA GLU A 159 -4.57 -14.02 27.16
C GLU A 159 -4.08 -12.62 27.53
N LEU A 160 -5.00 -11.79 28.03
CA LEU A 160 -4.70 -10.50 28.63
C LEU A 160 -4.58 -10.62 30.16
N PRO A 161 -3.67 -9.86 30.79
CA PRO A 161 -3.44 -9.92 32.23
C PRO A 161 -4.65 -9.39 32.99
N HIS A 162 -5.00 -10.02 34.11
CA HIS A 162 -6.08 -9.57 34.99
C HIS A 162 -5.96 -8.09 35.41
N SER A 163 -4.74 -7.56 35.50
CA SER A 163 -4.47 -6.17 35.84
C SER A 163 -4.99 -5.15 34.82
N ILE A 164 -5.35 -5.56 33.59
CA ILE A 164 -5.88 -4.63 32.59
C ILE A 164 -7.21 -4.00 33.03
N GLY A 165 -8.04 -4.78 33.73
CA GLY A 165 -9.30 -4.31 34.32
C GLY A 165 -9.14 -3.42 35.55
N GLN A 166 -7.93 -3.39 36.13
CA GLN A 166 -7.58 -2.51 37.24
C GLN A 166 -7.04 -1.15 36.76
N SER A 167 -6.89 -0.96 35.44
CA SER A 167 -6.46 0.32 34.92
C SER A 167 -7.53 1.39 35.14
N THR A 168 -7.15 2.47 35.82
CA THR A 168 -8.01 3.61 36.12
C THR A 168 -8.04 4.66 35.01
N ALA A 169 -7.23 4.49 33.95
CA ALA A 169 -7.08 5.48 32.89
C ALA A 169 -7.32 4.92 31.48
N LEU A 170 -7.31 3.59 31.29
CA LEU A 170 -7.41 2.99 29.96
C LEU A 170 -8.72 3.37 29.28
N TYR A 171 -8.62 4.03 28.13
CA TYR A 171 -9.71 4.56 27.32
C TYR A 171 -9.92 3.76 26.02
N HIS A 172 -8.83 3.33 25.38
CA HIS A 172 -8.86 2.60 24.11
C HIS A 172 -7.96 1.36 24.18
N LEU A 173 -8.54 0.20 23.84
CA LEU A 173 -7.82 -1.05 23.69
C LEU A 173 -8.02 -1.61 22.27
N LYS A 174 -6.94 -1.73 21.51
CA LYS A 174 -6.93 -2.36 20.17
C LYS A 174 -6.31 -3.75 20.25
N LEU A 175 -7.08 -4.74 19.82
CA LEU A 175 -6.74 -6.18 19.80
C LEU A 175 -7.10 -6.80 18.45
N ASN A 176 -7.42 -5.99 17.42
CA ASN A 176 -7.85 -6.53 16.14
C ASN A 176 -6.80 -7.49 15.56
N ASP A 177 -7.25 -8.55 14.90
CA ASP A 177 -6.44 -9.62 14.33
C ASP A 177 -5.53 -10.37 15.33
N CYS A 178 -5.84 -10.33 16.64
CA CYS A 178 -5.25 -11.20 17.67
C CYS A 178 -5.87 -12.61 17.63
N VAL A 179 -5.61 -13.35 16.56
CA VAL A 179 -6.29 -14.62 16.23
C VAL A 179 -6.27 -15.69 17.32
N ASN A 180 -5.25 -15.72 18.20
CA ASN A 180 -5.12 -16.71 19.28
C ASN A 180 -5.66 -16.26 20.64
N LEU A 181 -6.21 -15.03 20.75
CA LEU A 181 -6.80 -14.54 21.99
C LEU A 181 -8.07 -15.32 22.30
N LYS A 182 -8.11 -16.00 23.45
CA LYS A 182 -9.21 -16.93 23.79
C LYS A 182 -10.35 -16.28 24.54
N GLN A 183 -10.04 -15.35 25.44
CA GLN A 183 -11.02 -14.73 26.33
C GLN A 183 -10.55 -13.36 26.81
N LEU A 184 -11.50 -12.50 27.13
CA LEU A 184 -11.24 -11.30 27.90
C LEU A 184 -11.19 -11.60 29.41
N PRO A 185 -10.30 -10.95 30.18
CA PRO A 185 -10.23 -11.14 31.61
C PRO A 185 -11.47 -10.51 32.26
N LYS A 186 -12.20 -11.25 33.10
CA LYS A 186 -13.42 -10.78 33.80
C LYS A 186 -13.30 -9.37 34.41
N PRO A 187 -12.19 -8.99 35.07
CA PRO A 187 -12.03 -7.63 35.61
C PRO A 187 -12.13 -6.50 34.58
N ILE A 188 -12.00 -6.76 33.27
CA ILE A 188 -12.13 -5.73 32.25
C ILE A 188 -13.49 -5.03 32.32
N THR A 189 -14.55 -5.75 32.70
CA THR A 189 -15.91 -5.21 32.82
C THR A 189 -16.08 -4.22 33.98
N GLN A 190 -15.11 -4.16 34.88
CA GLN A 190 -15.07 -3.21 36.00
C GLN A 190 -14.48 -1.85 35.58
N SER A 191 -13.98 -1.72 34.35
CA SER A 191 -13.40 -0.47 33.86
C SER A 191 -14.47 0.60 33.70
N THR A 192 -14.24 1.75 34.35
CA THR A 192 -15.10 2.94 34.23
C THR A 192 -14.66 3.90 33.12
N THR A 193 -13.43 3.74 32.61
CA THR A 193 -12.81 4.65 31.64
C THR A 193 -12.77 4.11 30.22
N LEU A 194 -12.83 2.78 30.04
CA LEU A 194 -12.74 2.16 28.71
C LEU A 194 -13.94 2.60 27.86
N SER A 195 -13.64 3.26 26.75
CA SER A 195 -14.63 3.82 25.84
C SER A 195 -14.61 3.16 24.46
N ARG A 196 -13.45 2.66 24.02
CA ARG A 196 -13.30 1.97 22.73
C ARG A 196 -12.60 0.63 22.93
N LEU A 197 -13.21 -0.44 22.43
CA LEU A 197 -12.67 -1.79 22.45
C LEU A 197 -12.75 -2.42 21.06
N ASN A 198 -11.60 -2.68 20.45
CA ASN A 198 -11.51 -3.34 19.15
C ASN A 198 -10.94 -4.74 19.28
N MET A 199 -11.70 -5.73 18.85
CA MET A 199 -11.37 -7.15 18.84
C MET A 199 -11.82 -7.84 17.53
N SER A 200 -12.01 -7.09 16.44
CA SER A 200 -12.31 -7.72 15.15
C SER A 200 -11.18 -8.66 14.71
N GLY A 201 -11.52 -9.77 14.06
CA GLY A 201 -10.52 -10.76 13.63
C GLY A 201 -9.91 -11.60 14.76
N CYS A 202 -10.39 -11.50 16.00
CA CYS A 202 -10.03 -12.42 17.08
C CYS A 202 -10.79 -13.75 16.94
N GLU A 203 -10.44 -14.57 15.94
CA GLU A 203 -11.24 -15.76 15.55
C GLU A 203 -11.46 -16.80 16.67
N ASN A 204 -10.55 -16.90 17.65
CA ASN A 204 -10.68 -17.82 18.79
C ASN A 204 -11.41 -17.20 20.00
N LEU A 205 -11.80 -15.93 19.95
CA LEU A 205 -12.55 -15.26 21.00
C LEU A 205 -14.05 -15.57 20.83
N GLN A 206 -14.49 -16.74 21.29
CA GLN A 206 -15.85 -17.22 20.99
C GLN A 206 -16.97 -16.44 21.70
N LEU A 207 -16.72 -15.96 22.93
CA LEU A 207 -17.73 -15.34 23.80
C LEU A 207 -17.23 -14.05 24.46
N LEU A 208 -18.12 -13.07 24.60
CA LEU A 208 -17.92 -11.90 25.47
C LEU A 208 -18.34 -12.23 26.92
N PRO A 209 -17.78 -11.53 27.93
CA PRO A 209 -18.23 -11.69 29.32
C PRO A 209 -19.72 -11.36 29.48
N GLU A 210 -20.48 -12.18 30.21
CA GLU A 210 -21.90 -11.91 30.51
C GLU A 210 -22.12 -10.56 31.20
N GLN A 211 -21.11 -10.04 31.91
CA GLN A 211 -21.14 -8.75 32.61
C GLN A 211 -20.71 -7.57 31.71
N LEU A 212 -20.69 -7.73 30.37
CA LEU A 212 -20.29 -6.66 29.43
C LEU A 212 -21.06 -5.34 29.67
N GLY A 213 -22.35 -5.44 30.03
CA GLY A 213 -23.20 -4.30 30.37
C GLY A 213 -22.71 -3.43 31.53
N ASP A 214 -21.74 -3.88 32.32
CA ASP A 214 -21.13 -3.10 33.40
C ASP A 214 -20.13 -2.04 32.89
N LEU A 215 -19.70 -2.13 31.63
CA LEU A 215 -18.84 -1.14 30.96
C LEU A 215 -19.59 0.15 30.63
N LYS A 216 -19.99 0.92 31.65
CA LYS A 216 -20.81 2.13 31.48
C LYS A 216 -20.16 3.23 30.63
N GLY A 217 -18.84 3.20 30.45
CA GLY A 217 -18.07 4.14 29.63
C GLY A 217 -17.98 3.80 28.14
N LEU A 218 -18.36 2.59 27.73
CA LEU A 218 -18.16 2.08 26.38
C LEU A 218 -19.02 2.82 25.36
N LYS A 219 -18.38 3.36 24.33
CA LYS A 219 -18.98 4.07 23.18
C LYS A 219 -18.83 3.32 21.86
N TRP A 220 -17.78 2.51 21.75
CA TRP A 220 -17.45 1.81 20.52
C TRP A 220 -16.98 0.39 20.82
N LEU A 221 -17.59 -0.58 20.15
CA LEU A 221 -17.24 -2.00 20.25
C LEU A 221 -17.20 -2.62 18.86
N ASP A 222 -16.08 -3.24 18.54
CA ASP A 222 -15.92 -4.11 17.36
C ASP A 222 -15.39 -5.46 17.83
N ALA A 223 -16.03 -6.54 17.41
CA ALA A 223 -15.67 -7.88 17.84
C ALA A 223 -15.95 -8.93 16.77
N THR A 224 -15.35 -10.10 16.93
CA THR A 224 -15.66 -11.31 16.16
C THR A 224 -16.06 -12.40 17.15
N ILE A 225 -17.37 -12.69 17.24
CA ILE A 225 -17.96 -13.53 18.30
C ILE A 225 -19.06 -14.44 17.75
N GLU A 226 -19.39 -15.49 18.49
CA GLU A 226 -20.45 -16.46 18.15
C GLU A 226 -21.81 -16.06 18.76
N GLU A 227 -21.82 -15.46 19.96
CA GLU A 227 -23.06 -15.03 20.66
C GLU A 227 -22.87 -13.68 21.38
N LEU A 228 -23.89 -12.82 21.33
CA LEU A 228 -23.95 -11.57 22.08
C LEU A 228 -24.64 -11.76 23.45
N PRO A 229 -24.06 -11.27 24.57
CA PRO A 229 -24.69 -11.39 25.89
C PRO A 229 -25.87 -10.42 26.05
N ASP A 230 -26.93 -10.84 26.76
CA ASP A 230 -28.11 -10.02 27.07
C ASP A 230 -27.77 -8.68 27.74
N SER A 231 -26.67 -8.62 28.50
CA SER A 231 -26.24 -7.41 29.18
C SER A 231 -25.79 -6.28 28.23
N ILE A 232 -25.61 -6.54 26.93
CA ILE A 232 -25.28 -5.51 25.94
C ILE A 232 -26.26 -4.34 26.00
N GLY A 233 -27.56 -4.62 26.20
CA GLY A 233 -28.62 -3.61 26.32
C GLY A 233 -28.53 -2.69 27.54
N LEU A 234 -27.60 -2.93 28.46
CA LEU A 234 -27.37 -2.11 29.65
C LEU A 234 -26.27 -1.05 29.46
N LEU A 235 -25.70 -0.94 28.25
CA LEU A 235 -24.66 0.04 27.91
C LEU A 235 -25.28 1.41 27.60
N PRO A 236 -25.14 2.43 28.48
CA PRO A 236 -25.86 3.68 28.33
C PRO A 236 -25.27 4.63 27.28
N ARG A 237 -24.00 4.43 26.91
CA ARG A 237 -23.21 5.37 26.08
C ARG A 237 -22.75 4.77 24.75
N ILE A 238 -23.11 3.53 24.44
CA ILE A 238 -22.67 2.87 23.21
C ILE A 238 -23.27 3.57 22.00
N GLN A 239 -22.41 3.97 21.07
CA GLN A 239 -22.75 4.69 19.84
C GLN A 239 -22.50 3.83 18.61
N ASN A 240 -21.51 2.94 18.67
CA ASN A 240 -21.08 2.13 17.54
C ASN A 240 -20.94 0.67 17.97
N LEU A 241 -21.65 -0.21 17.26
CA LEU A 241 -21.55 -1.66 17.40
C LEU A 241 -21.20 -2.26 16.04
N ILE A 242 -20.05 -2.92 15.96
CA ILE A 242 -19.49 -3.44 14.71
C ILE A 242 -19.24 -4.94 14.85
N PHE A 243 -19.90 -5.72 14.01
CA PHE A 243 -19.85 -7.18 14.03
C PHE A 243 -19.79 -7.74 12.59
N GLU A 244 -19.15 -7.01 11.68
CA GLU A 244 -19.04 -7.36 10.25
C GLU A 244 -18.35 -8.71 10.03
N ARG A 245 -17.32 -9.01 10.82
CA ARG A 245 -16.55 -10.25 10.72
C ARG A 245 -17.14 -11.42 11.51
N CYS A 246 -18.30 -11.26 12.16
CA CYS A 246 -18.95 -12.30 12.95
C CYS A 246 -19.69 -13.35 12.09
N LYS A 247 -18.96 -14.08 11.25
CA LYS A 247 -19.54 -15.09 10.34
C LYS A 247 -20.27 -16.23 11.03
N LYS A 248 -19.98 -16.45 12.32
CA LYS A 248 -20.57 -17.49 13.17
C LYS A 248 -21.60 -16.95 14.17
N LEU A 249 -22.03 -15.69 14.05
CA LEU A 249 -23.00 -15.12 14.98
C LEU A 249 -24.32 -15.88 14.88
N THR A 250 -24.73 -16.56 15.95
CA THR A 250 -25.98 -17.35 16.01
C THR A 250 -27.08 -16.67 16.83
N TYR A 251 -26.71 -15.72 17.71
CA TYR A 251 -27.62 -15.08 18.66
C TYR A 251 -27.35 -13.58 18.83
N VAL A 252 -28.40 -12.76 18.69
CA VAL A 252 -28.43 -11.33 19.00
C VAL A 252 -29.61 -11.06 19.95
N PRO A 253 -29.39 -10.52 21.16
CA PRO A 253 -30.45 -10.36 22.15
C PRO A 253 -31.35 -9.15 21.87
N ASN A 254 -32.63 -9.25 22.22
CA ASN A 254 -33.61 -8.17 22.09
C ASN A 254 -33.26 -6.92 22.92
N SER A 255 -32.43 -7.09 23.95
CA SER A 255 -31.94 -5.99 24.78
C SER A 255 -31.13 -4.96 23.97
N ILE A 256 -30.62 -5.29 22.78
CA ILE A 256 -29.96 -4.34 21.87
C ILE A 256 -30.87 -3.16 21.51
N CYS A 257 -32.19 -3.33 21.54
CA CYS A 257 -33.17 -2.27 21.31
C CYS A 257 -33.18 -1.20 22.41
N ASN A 258 -32.65 -1.51 23.59
CA ASN A 258 -32.59 -0.56 24.71
C ASN A 258 -31.48 0.48 24.56
N LEU A 259 -30.62 0.35 23.54
CA LEU A 259 -29.45 1.19 23.31
C LEU A 259 -29.82 2.55 22.69
N LYS A 260 -30.30 3.48 23.53
CA LYS A 260 -30.77 4.81 23.09
C LYS A 260 -29.69 5.70 22.46
N SER A 261 -28.42 5.44 22.76
CA SER A 261 -27.27 6.21 22.25
C SER A 261 -26.69 5.62 20.95
N LEU A 262 -27.20 4.48 20.48
CA LEU A 262 -26.63 3.76 19.34
C LEU A 262 -26.94 4.50 18.03
N GLU A 263 -25.89 4.92 17.32
CA GLU A 263 -25.98 5.64 16.05
C GLU A 263 -25.60 4.77 14.86
N TYR A 264 -24.63 3.84 15.04
CA TYR A 264 -24.15 2.91 14.01
C TYR A 264 -24.21 1.46 14.47
N LEU A 265 -24.81 0.62 13.64
CA LEU A 265 -24.90 -0.83 13.84
C LEU A 265 -24.49 -1.57 12.58
N ASN A 266 -23.47 -2.42 12.67
CA ASN A 266 -23.04 -3.31 11.60
C ASN A 266 -23.12 -4.77 12.07
N LEU A 267 -23.93 -5.57 11.40
CA LEU A 267 -24.16 -6.98 11.73
C LEU A 267 -23.95 -7.88 10.51
N PHE A 268 -23.27 -9.00 10.75
CA PHE A 268 -23.30 -10.15 9.85
C PHE A 268 -24.34 -11.16 10.35
N ILE A 269 -25.26 -11.55 9.46
CA ILE A 269 -26.36 -12.48 9.73
C ILE A 269 -26.02 -13.82 9.06
N GLY A 270 -25.57 -14.80 9.84
CA GLY A 270 -25.25 -16.15 9.35
C GLY A 270 -26.49 -16.98 8.95
N GLU A 271 -26.27 -18.07 8.19
CA GLU A 271 -27.33 -18.97 7.71
C GLU A 271 -28.06 -19.73 8.84
N ASP A 272 -27.36 -19.98 9.96
CA ASP A 272 -27.82 -20.79 11.09
C ASP A 272 -28.50 -19.98 12.21
N ILE A 273 -28.84 -18.71 11.97
CA ILE A 273 -29.54 -17.92 13.00
C ILE A 273 -31.00 -18.41 13.11
N ILE A 274 -31.22 -19.32 14.06
CA ILE A 274 -32.51 -19.98 14.33
C ILE A 274 -33.45 -19.07 15.15
N LYS A 275 -32.94 -18.00 15.79
CA LYS A 275 -33.71 -17.06 16.60
C LYS A 275 -33.24 -15.61 16.43
N ILE A 276 -33.77 -14.95 15.42
CA ILE A 276 -33.92 -13.48 15.45
C ILE A 276 -35.30 -13.24 16.06
N GLU A 277 -35.37 -13.17 17.40
CA GLU A 277 -36.56 -12.60 18.09
C GLU A 277 -36.56 -11.06 18.02
N LEU A 278 -35.71 -10.48 17.18
CA LEU A 278 -35.44 -9.07 17.18
C LEU A 278 -36.70 -8.28 16.80
N PHE A 279 -36.94 -7.21 17.57
CA PHE A 279 -37.58 -5.98 17.12
C PHE A 279 -39.13 -5.93 17.03
N GLU A 280 -39.89 -6.61 17.89
CA GLU A 280 -41.31 -6.26 18.09
C GLU A 280 -41.52 -4.85 18.72
N ALA A 281 -40.45 -4.20 19.21
CA ALA A 281 -40.50 -2.94 19.97
C ALA A 281 -39.36 -1.94 19.63
N VAL A 282 -39.15 -1.59 18.34
CA VAL A 282 -38.06 -0.69 17.87
C VAL A 282 -38.29 0.80 18.14
N ASN A 283 -39.48 1.18 18.61
CA ASN A 283 -40.02 2.54 18.46
C ASN A 283 -39.20 3.70 19.08
N ASP A 284 -38.10 3.44 19.81
CA ASP A 284 -37.29 4.46 20.51
C ASP A 284 -35.78 4.46 20.17
N MET A 285 -35.31 3.69 19.18
CA MET A 285 -33.89 3.72 18.77
C MET A 285 -33.55 4.90 17.86
N ASN A 286 -32.47 5.63 18.17
CA ASN A 286 -31.96 6.74 17.34
C ASN A 286 -30.86 6.30 16.35
N LEU A 287 -31.08 5.17 15.68
CA LEU A 287 -30.11 4.60 14.75
C LEU A 287 -30.06 5.41 13.46
N LYS A 288 -28.88 5.92 13.10
CA LYS A 288 -28.64 6.70 11.87
C LYS A 288 -28.12 5.84 10.74
N GLU A 289 -27.28 4.88 11.07
CA GLU A 289 -26.56 4.07 10.10
C GLU A 289 -26.68 2.57 10.43
N LEU A 290 -27.07 1.78 9.43
CA LEU A 290 -27.27 0.35 9.56
C LEU A 290 -26.58 -0.38 8.40
N THR A 291 -25.66 -1.27 8.74
CA THR A 291 -25.03 -2.19 7.80
C THR A 291 -25.44 -3.62 8.15
N LEU A 292 -26.03 -4.34 7.19
CA LEU A 292 -26.38 -5.74 7.34
C LEU A 292 -25.75 -6.55 6.22
N SER A 293 -25.16 -7.70 6.57
CA SER A 293 -24.55 -8.63 5.62
C SER A 293 -25.01 -10.06 5.89
N GLY A 294 -24.97 -10.96 4.90
CA GLY A 294 -25.41 -12.36 5.05
C GLY A 294 -26.92 -12.58 4.80
N ASN A 295 -27.59 -13.49 5.52
CA ASN A 295 -28.99 -13.88 5.26
C ASN A 295 -30.03 -12.85 5.77
N ILE A 296 -30.00 -11.65 5.21
CA ILE A 296 -30.74 -10.49 5.72
C ILE A 296 -32.25 -10.52 5.44
N ARG A 297 -32.78 -11.52 4.72
CA ARG A 297 -34.23 -11.63 4.40
C ARG A 297 -35.10 -11.65 5.65
N VAL A 298 -34.62 -12.26 6.72
CA VAL A 298 -35.32 -12.35 8.01
C VAL A 298 -35.48 -10.97 8.67
N CYS A 299 -34.59 -10.02 8.34
CA CYS A 299 -34.56 -8.68 8.93
C CYS A 299 -35.25 -7.60 8.07
N LEU A 300 -35.71 -7.91 6.85
CA LEU A 300 -36.30 -6.90 5.95
C LEU A 300 -37.52 -6.16 6.52
N PRO A 301 -38.51 -6.82 7.16
CA PRO A 301 -39.67 -6.12 7.76
C PRO A 301 -39.27 -5.17 8.89
N ILE A 302 -38.18 -5.50 9.59
CA ILE A 302 -37.68 -4.76 10.75
C ILE A 302 -36.98 -3.48 10.31
N ILE A 303 -36.19 -3.54 9.23
CA ILE A 303 -35.43 -2.38 8.73
C ILE A 303 -36.37 -1.19 8.48
N LEU A 304 -37.59 -1.47 8.01
CA LEU A 304 -38.63 -0.46 7.75
C LEU A 304 -39.13 0.26 9.01
N SER A 305 -38.83 -0.25 10.20
CA SER A 305 -39.21 0.36 11.48
C SER A 305 -38.21 1.43 11.95
N PHE A 306 -37.01 1.52 11.36
CA PHE A 306 -36.01 2.53 11.71
C PHE A 306 -36.28 3.86 11.01
N SER A 307 -37.20 4.65 11.58
CA SER A 307 -37.59 5.96 11.01
C SER A 307 -36.45 7.00 11.00
N SER A 308 -35.44 6.86 11.86
CA SER A 308 -34.30 7.79 11.98
C SER A 308 -33.16 7.52 11.00
N LEU A 309 -33.25 6.46 10.21
CA LEU A 309 -32.15 5.96 9.40
C LEU A 309 -31.82 6.91 8.23
N THR A 310 -30.54 7.31 8.13
CA THR A 310 -29.99 8.14 7.05
C THR A 310 -29.12 7.34 6.09
N VAL A 311 -28.45 6.28 6.56
CA VAL A 311 -27.60 5.39 5.76
C VAL A 311 -28.00 3.94 5.97
N LEU A 312 -28.21 3.22 4.87
CA LEU A 312 -28.50 1.78 4.89
C LEU A 312 -27.58 1.06 3.91
N THR A 313 -26.86 0.05 4.38
CA THR A 313 -26.02 -0.81 3.55
C THR A 313 -26.41 -2.27 3.74
N LEU A 314 -26.77 -2.93 2.65
CA LEU A 314 -27.18 -4.33 2.62
C LEU A 314 -26.23 -5.12 1.70
N THR A 315 -25.70 -6.23 2.20
CA THR A 315 -24.82 -7.13 1.44
C THR A 315 -25.34 -8.56 1.47
N ASP A 316 -25.28 -9.27 0.35
CA ASP A 316 -25.62 -10.69 0.19
C ASP A 316 -27.09 -11.06 0.53
N VAL A 317 -28.11 -10.42 -0.06
CA VAL A 317 -29.53 -10.88 0.03
C VAL A 317 -29.74 -12.19 -0.77
N CYS A 318 -28.95 -13.22 -0.53
CA CYS A 318 -29.01 -14.49 -1.23
C CYS A 318 -29.63 -15.56 -0.32
N GLY A 319 -30.87 -15.96 -0.65
CA GLY A 319 -31.62 -17.00 0.04
C GLY A 319 -32.80 -17.50 -0.80
N SER A 320 -32.52 -18.38 -1.78
CA SER A 320 -33.43 -19.14 -2.65
C SER A 320 -34.47 -18.37 -3.51
N PRO A 321 -34.88 -18.93 -4.67
CA PRO A 321 -35.89 -18.31 -5.53
C PRO A 321 -37.30 -18.66 -4.99
N SER A 322 -37.98 -17.71 -4.36
CA SER A 322 -39.44 -17.75 -4.25
C SER A 322 -40.04 -16.45 -4.78
N PRO A 323 -41.19 -16.51 -5.46
CA PRO A 323 -41.80 -15.37 -6.13
C PRO A 323 -42.60 -14.55 -5.12
N THR A 324 -41.93 -13.86 -4.20
CA THR A 324 -42.57 -12.83 -3.39
C THR A 324 -42.39 -11.47 -4.06
N LYS A 325 -43.41 -10.62 -3.97
CA LYS A 325 -43.41 -9.23 -4.47
C LYS A 325 -42.10 -8.50 -4.08
N PRO A 326 -41.60 -7.57 -4.90
CA PRO A 326 -40.47 -6.73 -4.52
C PRO A 326 -40.77 -6.01 -3.20
N PHE A 327 -39.80 -6.02 -2.30
CA PHE A 327 -39.85 -5.24 -1.05
C PHE A 327 -39.68 -3.74 -1.39
N SER A 328 -40.21 -2.83 -0.55
CA SER A 328 -40.19 -1.38 -0.81
C SER A 328 -39.49 -0.65 0.34
N PHE A 329 -38.46 0.14 0.02
CA PHE A 329 -37.77 1.05 0.95
C PHE A 329 -38.41 2.43 0.99
N PHE A 330 -39.52 2.63 0.26
CA PHE A 330 -40.19 3.93 0.10
C PHE A 330 -40.57 4.60 1.44
N GLN A 331 -40.80 3.81 2.49
CA GLN A 331 -41.19 4.29 3.82
C GLN A 331 -40.01 4.91 4.62
N LEU A 332 -38.77 4.71 4.19
CA LEU A 332 -37.58 5.28 4.85
C LEU A 332 -37.34 6.72 4.37
N PHE A 333 -38.22 7.64 4.76
CA PHE A 333 -38.25 9.01 4.23
C PHE A 333 -36.99 9.86 4.53
N ASN A 334 -36.25 9.51 5.59
CA ASN A 334 -35.02 10.18 6.00
C ASN A 334 -33.76 9.59 5.37
N LEU A 335 -33.88 8.51 4.60
CA LEU A 335 -32.75 7.82 4.00
C LEU A 335 -32.11 8.67 2.91
N GLN A 336 -30.81 8.95 3.06
CA GLN A 336 -30.00 9.75 2.15
C GLN A 336 -29.05 8.89 1.33
N SER A 337 -28.53 7.80 1.91
CA SER A 337 -27.57 6.89 1.26
C SER A 337 -28.04 5.44 1.38
N LEU A 338 -28.03 4.73 0.25
CA LEU A 338 -28.43 3.32 0.16
C LEU A 338 -27.40 2.50 -0.62
N GLY A 339 -26.79 1.51 0.03
CA GLY A 339 -25.94 0.50 -0.58
C GLY A 339 -26.65 -0.85 -0.67
N LEU A 340 -26.74 -1.45 -1.86
CA LEU A 340 -27.27 -2.80 -2.09
C LEU A 340 -26.26 -3.64 -2.89
N TYR A 341 -25.53 -4.49 -2.19
CA TYR A 341 -24.50 -5.36 -2.77
C TYR A 341 -24.94 -6.82 -2.73
N ASN A 342 -24.76 -7.58 -3.81
CA ASN A 342 -25.19 -8.97 -3.96
C ASN A 342 -26.66 -9.22 -3.55
N CYS A 343 -27.53 -8.22 -3.77
CA CYS A 343 -28.88 -8.17 -3.19
C CYS A 343 -29.97 -8.86 -4.04
N THR A 344 -29.63 -9.52 -5.14
CA THR A 344 -30.63 -9.97 -6.11
C THR A 344 -30.37 -11.38 -6.64
N SER A 345 -31.32 -12.28 -6.41
CA SER A 345 -31.48 -13.50 -7.19
C SER A 345 -31.96 -13.16 -8.60
N HIS A 346 -31.39 -13.85 -9.59
CA HIS A 346 -31.73 -13.77 -11.02
C HIS A 346 -33.23 -13.54 -11.29
N GLY A 347 -33.60 -12.37 -11.82
CA GLY A 347 -34.92 -12.13 -12.42
C GLY A 347 -36.04 -11.59 -11.53
N SER A 348 -35.76 -11.20 -10.27
CA SER A 348 -36.74 -10.44 -9.45
C SER A 348 -36.70 -8.94 -9.77
N SER A 349 -37.84 -8.25 -9.66
CA SER A 349 -37.94 -6.79 -9.85
C SER A 349 -37.23 -6.06 -8.71
N PHE A 350 -36.51 -4.99 -9.05
CA PHE A 350 -35.78 -4.15 -8.11
C PHE A 350 -36.72 -3.47 -7.08
N PRO A 351 -36.31 -3.28 -5.81
CA PRO A 351 -37.15 -2.67 -4.79
C PRO A 351 -37.50 -1.21 -5.12
N GLU A 352 -38.67 -0.76 -4.69
CA GLU A 352 -39.02 0.66 -4.73
C GLU A 352 -38.12 1.45 -3.78
N LEU A 353 -37.54 2.54 -4.27
CA LEU A 353 -36.55 3.34 -3.54
C LEU A 353 -37.16 4.64 -3.00
N PRO A 354 -36.67 5.15 -1.84
CA PRO A 354 -37.09 6.44 -1.32
C PRO A 354 -36.66 7.60 -2.25
N LEU A 355 -37.54 8.59 -2.42
CA LEU A 355 -37.38 9.68 -3.39
C LEU A 355 -36.30 10.72 -3.00
N ASN A 356 -35.91 10.75 -1.73
CA ASN A 356 -34.96 11.72 -1.16
C ASN A 356 -33.51 11.23 -1.17
N LEU A 357 -33.22 10.07 -1.79
CA LEU A 357 -31.86 9.54 -1.86
C LEU A 357 -30.93 10.51 -2.59
N GLU A 358 -29.81 10.83 -1.95
CA GLU A 358 -28.69 11.58 -2.54
C GLU A 358 -27.61 10.63 -3.06
N GLU A 359 -27.46 9.45 -2.44
CA GLU A 359 -26.48 8.44 -2.81
C GLU A 359 -27.12 7.05 -2.98
N LEU A 360 -26.75 6.37 -4.06
CA LEU A 360 -27.18 5.01 -4.35
C LEU A 360 -25.99 4.21 -4.85
N ASP A 361 -25.64 3.13 -4.17
CA ASP A 361 -24.60 2.20 -4.56
C ASP A 361 -25.21 0.81 -4.74
N VAL A 362 -25.24 0.30 -5.98
CA VAL A 362 -25.89 -0.98 -6.28
C VAL A 362 -25.12 -1.75 -7.33
N ASP A 363 -25.10 -3.08 -7.20
CA ASP A 363 -24.43 -3.97 -8.16
C ASP A 363 -25.38 -4.63 -9.18
N ASN A 364 -26.65 -4.21 -9.19
CA ASN A 364 -27.66 -4.71 -10.13
C ASN A 364 -28.61 -3.62 -10.66
N HIS A 365 -29.46 -4.00 -11.63
CA HIS A 365 -30.36 -3.11 -12.38
C HIS A 365 -31.46 -2.48 -11.50
N ALA A 366 -31.30 -1.20 -11.17
CA ALA A 366 -32.30 -0.38 -10.48
C ALA A 366 -33.26 0.36 -11.44
N SER A 367 -34.52 0.53 -11.04
CA SER A 367 -35.38 1.52 -11.70
C SER A 367 -35.05 2.91 -11.14
N LEU A 368 -34.49 3.78 -11.97
CA LEU A 368 -34.00 5.11 -11.57
C LEU A 368 -35.00 6.23 -11.88
N GLU A 369 -36.19 5.92 -12.40
CA GLU A 369 -37.11 6.89 -13.02
C GLU A 369 -37.56 8.03 -12.09
N GLN A 370 -37.57 7.82 -10.77
CA GLN A 370 -38.17 8.73 -9.80
C GLN A 370 -37.15 9.41 -8.85
N LEU A 371 -35.85 9.14 -9.00
CA LEU A 371 -34.81 9.58 -8.05
C LEU A 371 -34.21 10.94 -8.41
N SER A 372 -35.03 11.99 -8.53
CA SER A 372 -34.58 13.32 -8.97
C SER A 372 -33.60 14.01 -8.03
N SER A 373 -33.54 13.60 -6.75
CA SER A 373 -32.63 14.13 -5.72
C SER A 373 -31.21 13.55 -5.77
N LEU A 374 -31.00 12.50 -6.57
CA LEU A 374 -29.76 11.72 -6.57
C LEU A 374 -28.57 12.54 -7.06
N ARG A 375 -27.49 12.56 -6.28
CA ARG A 375 -26.23 13.25 -6.57
C ARG A 375 -25.10 12.28 -6.88
N HIS A 376 -25.10 11.11 -6.26
CA HIS A 376 -24.07 10.08 -6.43
C HIS A 376 -24.73 8.75 -6.78
N LEU A 377 -24.36 8.20 -7.93
CA LEU A 377 -24.79 6.87 -8.36
C LEU A 377 -23.54 6.02 -8.61
N ASN A 378 -23.38 4.98 -7.80
CA ASN A 378 -22.37 3.96 -7.98
C ASN A 378 -23.01 2.66 -8.48
N LEU A 379 -22.52 2.20 -9.62
CA LEU A 379 -22.94 0.97 -10.30
C LEU A 379 -21.72 0.10 -10.62
N GLU A 380 -20.61 0.30 -9.90
CA GLU A 380 -19.36 -0.42 -10.14
C GLU A 380 -19.53 -1.93 -10.09
N GLY A 381 -18.91 -2.64 -11.03
CA GLY A 381 -18.94 -4.10 -11.10
C GLY A 381 -20.31 -4.68 -11.45
N CYS A 382 -21.28 -3.88 -11.92
CA CYS A 382 -22.61 -4.34 -12.32
C CYS A 382 -22.54 -5.33 -13.51
N ASN A 383 -22.35 -6.61 -13.19
CA ASN A 383 -22.09 -7.67 -14.16
C ASN A 383 -23.35 -8.12 -14.93
N TYR A 384 -24.55 -7.67 -14.56
CA TYR A 384 -25.81 -8.02 -15.22
C TYR A 384 -26.39 -6.88 -16.06
N LEU A 385 -25.91 -5.66 -15.88
CA LEU A 385 -26.41 -4.47 -16.56
C LEU A 385 -26.01 -4.49 -18.04
N LYS A 386 -26.98 -4.78 -18.91
CA LYS A 386 -26.77 -4.88 -20.37
C LYS A 386 -26.87 -3.53 -21.08
N GLU A 387 -27.71 -2.65 -20.55
CA GLU A 387 -27.90 -1.28 -21.03
C GLU A 387 -28.31 -0.38 -19.87
N LEU A 388 -28.01 0.91 -19.98
CA LEU A 388 -28.54 1.93 -19.09
C LEU A 388 -29.88 2.42 -19.66
N PRO A 389 -30.92 2.59 -18.82
CA PRO A 389 -32.22 3.06 -19.27
C PRO A 389 -32.16 4.54 -19.68
N ASP A 390 -33.02 4.94 -20.62
CA ASP A 390 -33.16 6.35 -21.06
C ASP A 390 -33.55 7.29 -19.91
N SER A 391 -34.20 6.76 -18.87
CA SER A 391 -34.57 7.50 -17.66
C SER A 391 -33.39 8.02 -16.85
N ILE A 392 -32.15 7.55 -17.10
CA ILE A 392 -30.95 8.14 -16.50
C ILE A 392 -30.88 9.66 -16.76
N GLY A 393 -31.40 10.14 -17.89
CA GLY A 393 -31.43 11.57 -18.23
C GLY A 393 -32.28 12.42 -17.29
N HIS A 394 -33.21 11.81 -16.54
CA HIS A 394 -34.04 12.52 -15.57
C HIS A 394 -33.29 12.89 -14.28
N LEU A 395 -32.13 12.28 -14.02
CA LEU A 395 -31.31 12.53 -12.82
C LEU A 395 -30.53 13.84 -12.95
N THR A 396 -31.19 14.95 -13.28
CA THR A 396 -30.56 16.23 -13.63
C THR A 396 -29.70 16.85 -12.51
N GLY A 397 -29.86 16.40 -11.27
CA GLY A 397 -29.01 16.76 -10.12
C GLY A 397 -27.75 15.90 -9.93
N LEU A 398 -27.56 14.85 -10.76
CA LEU A 398 -26.49 13.88 -10.60
C LEU A 398 -25.11 14.52 -10.81
N TYR A 399 -24.26 14.45 -9.79
CA TYR A 399 -22.91 15.01 -9.77
C TYR A 399 -21.82 13.97 -10.08
N HIS A 400 -22.01 12.73 -9.63
CA HIS A 400 -21.08 11.62 -9.81
C HIS A 400 -21.78 10.37 -10.32
N LEU A 401 -21.29 9.81 -11.42
CA LEU A 401 -21.75 8.54 -11.99
C LEU A 401 -20.57 7.59 -12.15
N ASN A 402 -20.54 6.53 -11.35
CA ASN A 402 -19.55 5.46 -11.44
C ASN A 402 -20.17 4.22 -12.07
N LEU A 403 -19.63 3.81 -13.20
CA LEU A 403 -20.00 2.61 -13.93
C LEU A 403 -18.75 1.76 -14.20
N ASN A 404 -17.72 1.86 -13.35
CA ASN A 404 -16.50 1.07 -13.50
C ASN A 404 -16.83 -0.43 -13.60
N ASP A 405 -16.11 -1.16 -14.47
CA ASP A 405 -16.21 -2.61 -14.60
C ASP A 405 -17.63 -3.17 -14.88
N CYS A 406 -18.54 -2.35 -15.44
CA CYS A 406 -19.81 -2.81 -16.00
C CYS A 406 -19.61 -3.49 -17.37
N VAL A 407 -18.92 -4.63 -17.39
CA VAL A 407 -18.38 -5.28 -18.59
C VAL A 407 -19.42 -5.65 -19.68
N LYS A 408 -20.71 -5.74 -19.31
CA LYS A 408 -21.81 -6.05 -20.25
C LYS A 408 -22.40 -4.82 -20.94
N LEU A 409 -22.10 -3.61 -20.46
CA LEU A 409 -22.53 -2.38 -21.12
C LEU A 409 -21.79 -2.18 -22.45
N LYS A 410 -22.54 -1.75 -23.46
CA LYS A 410 -22.04 -1.59 -24.85
C LYS A 410 -22.15 -0.17 -25.39
N ARG A 411 -23.00 0.66 -24.78
CA ARG A 411 -23.30 2.02 -25.24
C ARG A 411 -23.81 2.86 -24.07
N LEU A 412 -23.55 4.16 -24.13
CA LEU A 412 -24.23 5.14 -23.30
C LEU A 412 -25.55 5.56 -23.99
N PRO A 413 -26.67 5.68 -23.25
CA PRO A 413 -27.94 6.13 -23.80
C PRO A 413 -27.87 7.62 -24.11
N LYS A 414 -28.53 8.07 -25.19
CA LYS A 414 -28.49 9.49 -25.61
C LYS A 414 -28.93 10.47 -24.50
N PRO A 415 -29.96 10.16 -23.69
CA PRO A 415 -30.38 11.02 -22.59
C PRO A 415 -29.33 11.29 -21.52
N ILE A 416 -28.22 10.55 -21.46
CA ILE A 416 -27.13 10.86 -20.51
C ILE A 416 -26.61 12.29 -20.67
N THR A 417 -26.72 12.84 -21.88
CA THR A 417 -26.30 14.21 -22.22
C THR A 417 -27.15 15.30 -21.54
N GLN A 418 -28.29 14.92 -20.93
CA GLN A 418 -29.14 15.82 -20.13
C GLN A 418 -28.59 16.08 -18.72
N LEU A 419 -27.60 15.30 -18.27
CA LEU A 419 -26.97 15.39 -16.95
C LEU A 419 -25.99 16.58 -16.86
N THR A 420 -26.51 17.80 -17.00
CA THR A 420 -25.69 19.02 -17.10
C THR A 420 -24.90 19.36 -15.84
N THR A 421 -25.27 18.83 -14.68
CA THR A 421 -24.59 18.98 -13.39
C THR A 421 -23.47 17.95 -13.16
N LEU A 422 -23.40 16.91 -13.99
CA LEU A 422 -22.47 15.80 -13.85
C LEU A 422 -21.03 16.30 -13.92
N SER A 423 -20.27 16.10 -12.84
CA SER A 423 -18.88 16.52 -12.72
C SER A 423 -17.91 15.37 -12.96
N CYS A 424 -18.32 14.12 -12.70
CA CYS A 424 -17.48 12.94 -12.84
C CYS A 424 -18.26 11.80 -13.50
N LEU A 425 -17.72 11.28 -14.59
CA LEU A 425 -18.23 10.09 -15.28
C LEU A 425 -17.10 9.05 -15.34
N ASN A 426 -17.28 7.94 -14.66
CA ASN A 426 -16.40 6.78 -14.76
C ASN A 426 -17.12 5.64 -15.47
N MET A 427 -16.51 5.15 -16.54
CA MET A 427 -17.02 4.11 -17.43
C MET A 427 -15.87 3.20 -17.88
N SER A 428 -14.85 3.09 -17.02
CA SER A 428 -13.70 2.24 -17.28
C SER A 428 -14.07 0.76 -17.22
N GLY A 429 -13.30 -0.06 -17.93
CA GLY A 429 -13.53 -1.52 -18.01
C GLY A 429 -14.64 -1.95 -18.98
N TRP A 430 -15.30 -1.01 -19.70
CA TRP A 430 -16.31 -1.33 -20.71
C TRP A 430 -15.68 -1.86 -22.00
N SER A 431 -15.22 -3.11 -21.96
CA SER A 431 -14.48 -3.78 -23.04
C SER A 431 -15.22 -3.86 -24.40
N ASN A 432 -16.53 -3.61 -24.45
CA ASN A 432 -17.33 -3.64 -25.68
C ASN A 432 -17.84 -2.25 -26.12
N LEU A 433 -17.52 -1.20 -25.40
CA LEU A 433 -17.92 0.16 -25.77
C LEU A 433 -17.05 0.67 -26.90
N LYS A 434 -17.64 0.85 -28.09
CA LYS A 434 -16.93 1.29 -29.29
C LYS A 434 -17.00 2.79 -29.56
N GLN A 435 -18.08 3.43 -29.12
CA GLN A 435 -18.38 4.83 -29.45
C GLN A 435 -19.05 5.52 -28.26
N LEU A 436 -18.75 6.81 -28.09
CA LEU A 436 -19.47 7.70 -27.18
C LEU A 436 -20.58 8.45 -27.94
N PRO A 437 -21.61 8.98 -27.26
CA PRO A 437 -22.64 9.78 -27.90
C PRO A 437 -22.08 11.04 -28.56
N GLU A 438 -22.55 11.37 -29.76
CA GLU A 438 -22.08 12.56 -30.50
C GLU A 438 -22.36 13.87 -29.76
N GLN A 439 -23.34 13.91 -28.85
CA GLN A 439 -23.70 15.07 -28.03
C GLN A 439 -23.06 15.05 -26.62
N LEU A 440 -22.00 14.27 -26.39
CA LEU A 440 -21.31 14.21 -25.09
C LEU A 440 -20.91 15.59 -24.54
N GLY A 441 -20.59 16.54 -25.42
CA GLY A 441 -20.29 17.93 -25.09
C GLY A 441 -21.36 18.71 -24.34
N GLU A 442 -22.61 18.23 -24.32
CA GLU A 442 -23.68 18.86 -23.53
C GLU A 442 -23.53 18.66 -22.02
N LEU A 443 -22.63 17.77 -21.58
CA LEU A 443 -22.24 17.59 -20.17
C LEU A 443 -21.37 18.77 -19.68
N LYS A 444 -21.92 19.99 -19.70
CA LYS A 444 -21.21 21.26 -19.39
C LYS A 444 -20.59 21.31 -17.99
N GLY A 445 -21.07 20.47 -17.06
CA GLY A 445 -20.54 20.28 -15.72
C GLY A 445 -19.27 19.42 -15.63
N LEU A 446 -18.96 18.63 -16.67
CA LEU A 446 -18.00 17.52 -16.57
C LEU A 446 -16.57 18.01 -16.35
N LYS A 447 -15.97 17.58 -15.25
CA LYS A 447 -14.59 17.87 -14.88
C LYS A 447 -13.67 16.67 -15.06
N ARG A 448 -14.20 15.45 -14.89
CA ARG A 448 -13.45 14.20 -14.99
C ARG A 448 -14.20 13.19 -15.84
N LEU A 449 -13.53 12.65 -16.84
CA LEU A 449 -14.00 11.55 -17.67
C LEU A 449 -12.97 10.42 -17.64
N ASN A 450 -13.37 9.26 -17.12
CA ASN A 450 -12.57 8.05 -17.18
C ASN A 450 -13.25 7.02 -18.08
N ALA A 451 -12.63 6.75 -19.23
CA ALA A 451 -13.04 5.72 -20.18
C ALA A 451 -11.88 4.74 -20.48
N SER A 452 -11.02 4.50 -19.50
CA SER A 452 -9.91 3.55 -19.64
C SER A 452 -10.39 2.11 -19.83
N CYS A 453 -9.58 1.27 -20.45
CA CYS A 453 -9.86 -0.14 -20.71
C CYS A 453 -11.16 -0.36 -21.52
N THR A 454 -11.51 0.57 -22.41
CA THR A 454 -12.68 0.46 -23.29
C THR A 454 -12.27 0.13 -24.73
N ALA A 455 -13.22 -0.25 -25.57
CA ALA A 455 -12.99 -0.51 -27.00
C ALA A 455 -13.23 0.72 -27.88
N ILE A 456 -13.16 1.94 -27.31
CA ILE A 456 -13.49 3.18 -28.01
C ILE A 456 -12.59 3.32 -29.23
N GLU A 457 -13.21 3.44 -30.39
CA GLU A 457 -12.52 3.58 -31.68
C GLU A 457 -12.21 5.07 -31.95
N GLN A 458 -13.13 5.96 -31.55
CA GLN A 458 -13.07 7.42 -31.75
C GLN A 458 -13.77 8.19 -30.62
N LEU A 459 -13.29 9.41 -30.34
CA LEU A 459 -13.98 10.38 -29.48
C LEU A 459 -14.94 11.22 -30.34
N PRO A 460 -16.10 11.65 -29.81
CA PRO A 460 -17.08 12.45 -30.52
C PRO A 460 -16.63 13.90 -30.62
N ASP A 461 -17.08 14.60 -31.66
CA ASP A 461 -16.61 15.96 -31.97
C ASP A 461 -16.93 16.93 -30.82
N SER A 462 -18.10 16.73 -30.21
CA SER A 462 -18.59 17.55 -29.11
C SER A 462 -17.78 17.47 -27.82
N ILE A 463 -16.86 16.51 -27.65
CA ILE A 463 -16.01 16.45 -26.43
C ILE A 463 -15.19 17.74 -26.27
N ALA A 464 -14.91 18.46 -27.37
CA ALA A 464 -14.27 19.77 -27.40
C ALA A 464 -15.08 20.87 -26.65
N HIS A 465 -16.38 20.68 -26.48
CA HIS A 465 -17.27 21.64 -25.79
C HIS A 465 -17.25 21.51 -24.27
N LEU A 466 -16.54 20.52 -23.71
CA LEU A 466 -16.46 20.29 -22.26
C LEU A 466 -15.49 21.26 -21.56
N LYS A 467 -15.91 22.53 -21.44
CA LYS A 467 -15.11 23.65 -20.90
C LYS A 467 -14.50 23.42 -19.52
N LYS A 468 -15.14 22.57 -18.69
CA LYS A 468 -14.70 22.29 -17.31
C LYS A 468 -13.83 21.04 -17.21
N LEU A 469 -13.61 20.31 -18.32
CA LEU A 469 -12.88 19.06 -18.31
C LEU A 469 -11.41 19.31 -17.96
N GLY A 470 -10.99 18.83 -16.80
CA GLY A 470 -9.61 18.90 -16.31
C GLY A 470 -8.88 17.55 -16.39
N TYR A 471 -9.62 16.44 -16.43
CA TYR A 471 -9.08 15.09 -16.39
C TYR A 471 -9.75 14.21 -17.44
N LEU A 472 -8.95 13.66 -18.35
CA LEU A 472 -9.37 12.69 -19.36
C LEU A 472 -8.44 11.47 -19.33
N ASP A 473 -9.02 10.32 -19.03
CA ASP A 473 -8.30 9.04 -18.98
C ASP A 473 -8.87 8.06 -20.01
N LEU A 474 -8.02 7.69 -20.95
CA LEU A 474 -8.28 6.78 -22.07
C LEU A 474 -7.24 5.64 -22.09
N ARG A 475 -6.63 5.33 -20.94
CA ARG A 475 -5.66 4.24 -20.84
C ARG A 475 -6.21 2.95 -21.42
N ASP A 476 -5.37 2.20 -22.12
CA ASP A 476 -5.70 0.90 -22.70
C ASP A 476 -6.95 0.90 -23.61
N CYS A 477 -7.31 2.05 -24.19
CA CYS A 477 -8.25 2.15 -25.32
C CYS A 477 -7.55 1.68 -26.61
N LYS A 478 -7.38 0.36 -26.73
CA LYS A 478 -6.52 -0.27 -27.75
C LYS A 478 -6.94 0.02 -29.20
N ASN A 479 -8.23 0.26 -29.44
CA ASN A 479 -8.79 0.50 -30.77
C ASN A 479 -8.81 1.99 -31.18
N LEU A 480 -8.29 2.89 -30.35
CA LEU A 480 -8.29 4.32 -30.63
C LEU A 480 -7.30 4.65 -31.77
N THR A 481 -7.79 5.00 -32.96
CA THR A 481 -6.98 5.04 -34.21
C THR A 481 -6.53 6.44 -34.68
N GLY A 482 -6.88 7.52 -33.98
CA GLY A 482 -6.02 8.71 -33.88
C GLY A 482 -5.70 9.57 -35.11
N VAL A 483 -6.62 9.79 -36.06
CA VAL A 483 -6.44 10.90 -37.03
C VAL A 483 -7.61 11.89 -36.96
N TYR A 484 -8.85 11.42 -37.08
CA TYR A 484 -10.03 12.28 -36.91
C TYR A 484 -10.40 12.53 -35.43
N SER A 485 -10.28 11.52 -34.57
CA SER A 485 -10.75 11.56 -33.18
C SER A 485 -10.07 12.60 -32.27
N ILE A 486 -8.93 13.15 -32.67
CA ILE A 486 -8.14 14.09 -31.86
C ILE A 486 -7.90 15.42 -32.60
N GLU A 487 -7.84 15.43 -33.95
CA GLU A 487 -7.85 16.68 -34.74
C GLU A 487 -9.13 17.49 -34.48
N ILE A 488 -10.25 16.81 -34.20
CA ILE A 488 -11.55 17.46 -33.97
C ILE A 488 -11.63 18.18 -32.62
N LEU A 489 -10.76 17.87 -31.66
CA LEU A 489 -10.63 18.67 -30.45
C LEU A 489 -10.31 20.15 -30.76
N MET A 490 -9.91 20.47 -32.01
CA MET A 490 -9.03 21.59 -32.30
C MET A 490 -9.23 22.25 -33.70
N ASP A 491 -10.44 22.23 -34.30
CA ASP A 491 -10.75 23.16 -35.41
C ASP A 491 -10.81 24.62 -34.88
N TYR A 492 -10.38 25.59 -35.69
CA TYR A 492 -10.02 26.97 -35.28
C TYR A 492 -11.15 27.79 -34.63
N SER A 493 -12.37 27.28 -34.59
CA SER A 493 -13.54 27.89 -33.92
C SER A 493 -13.73 27.43 -32.46
N PHE A 494 -12.91 26.51 -31.92
CA PHE A 494 -13.21 25.78 -30.68
C PHE A 494 -12.08 25.84 -29.62
N SER A 495 -11.96 26.99 -28.93
CA SER A 495 -10.91 27.30 -27.94
C SER A 495 -11.19 26.82 -26.49
N ASP A 496 -11.99 25.78 -26.29
CA ASP A 496 -12.68 25.58 -25.00
C ASP A 496 -12.13 24.45 -24.10
N LEU A 497 -11.29 23.54 -24.61
CA LEU A 497 -10.57 22.51 -23.80
C LEU A 497 -9.25 23.00 -23.17
N LEU A 498 -9.01 24.32 -23.12
CA LEU A 498 -7.78 24.90 -22.56
C LEU A 498 -7.55 24.54 -21.09
N ASN A 499 -8.58 24.08 -20.39
CA ASN A 499 -8.55 23.70 -18.97
C ASN A 499 -8.11 22.27 -18.70
N LEU A 500 -7.85 21.44 -19.71
CA LEU A 500 -7.40 20.08 -19.47
C LEU A 500 -6.02 20.08 -18.79
N VAL A 501 -5.93 19.44 -17.63
CA VAL A 501 -4.72 19.34 -16.79
C VAL A 501 -4.06 17.97 -16.96
N HIS A 502 -4.86 16.92 -17.13
CA HIS A 502 -4.41 15.54 -17.19
C HIS A 502 -4.99 14.82 -18.40
N LEU A 503 -4.11 14.31 -19.26
CA LEU A 503 -4.44 13.48 -20.41
C LEU A 503 -3.67 12.16 -20.36
N ASN A 504 -4.39 11.05 -20.27
CA ASN A 504 -3.79 9.72 -20.27
C ASN A 504 -4.26 8.90 -21.47
N LEU A 505 -3.32 8.58 -22.35
CA LEU A 505 -3.45 7.81 -23.59
C LEU A 505 -2.59 6.53 -23.56
N ARG A 506 -2.05 6.17 -22.38
CA ARG A 506 -1.13 5.05 -22.26
C ARG A 506 -1.80 3.75 -22.70
N GLY A 507 -1.15 2.96 -23.54
CA GLY A 507 -1.68 1.68 -24.01
C GLY A 507 -2.71 1.78 -25.14
N CYS A 508 -2.97 2.98 -25.68
CA CYS A 508 -3.68 3.17 -26.94
C CYS A 508 -2.83 2.67 -28.12
N SER A 509 -2.74 1.36 -28.29
CA SER A 509 -1.80 0.69 -29.20
C SER A 509 -1.98 1.04 -30.67
N GLU A 510 -3.18 1.47 -31.10
CA GLU A 510 -3.46 1.89 -32.48
C GLU A 510 -3.28 3.40 -32.72
N LEU A 511 -2.97 4.18 -31.68
CA LEU A 511 -2.78 5.63 -31.79
C LEU A 511 -1.46 5.95 -32.48
N LYS A 512 -1.51 6.51 -33.70
CA LYS A 512 -0.34 6.71 -34.58
C LYS A 512 0.28 8.10 -34.55
N ARG A 513 -0.47 9.12 -34.12
CA ARG A 513 -0.03 10.53 -34.10
C ARG A 513 -0.70 11.28 -32.95
N LEU A 514 -0.07 12.38 -32.54
CA LEU A 514 -0.66 13.43 -31.70
C LEU A 514 -0.87 14.68 -32.57
N PRO A 515 -1.86 15.54 -32.29
CA PRO A 515 -2.20 16.69 -33.12
C PRO A 515 -1.21 17.85 -32.94
N GLU A 516 -0.99 18.65 -33.99
CA GLU A 516 -0.17 19.87 -33.94
C GLU A 516 -0.72 20.97 -33.01
N GLN A 517 -1.97 20.87 -32.57
CA GLN A 517 -2.58 21.88 -31.72
C GLN A 517 -2.45 21.53 -30.22
N LEU A 518 -1.87 20.37 -29.88
CA LEU A 518 -1.56 19.96 -28.49
C LEU A 518 -0.77 21.04 -27.74
N GLY A 519 0.17 21.71 -28.42
CA GLY A 519 0.94 22.83 -27.87
C GLY A 519 0.13 24.04 -27.41
N LYS A 520 -1.16 24.15 -27.76
CA LYS A 520 -2.04 25.26 -27.33
C LYS A 520 -2.63 25.05 -25.92
N MET A 521 -2.50 23.87 -25.33
CA MET A 521 -3.13 23.53 -24.05
C MET A 521 -2.45 24.26 -22.89
N GLN A 522 -3.11 25.31 -22.38
CA GLN A 522 -2.53 26.22 -21.38
C GLN A 522 -2.42 25.63 -19.98
N CYS A 523 -3.28 24.65 -19.65
CA CYS A 523 -3.34 24.05 -18.32
C CYS A 523 -2.75 22.65 -18.22
N LEU A 524 -2.28 22.05 -19.33
CA LEU A 524 -1.85 20.65 -19.34
C LEU A 524 -0.57 20.46 -18.51
N GLU A 525 -0.65 19.65 -17.46
CA GLU A 525 0.46 19.31 -16.56
C GLU A 525 0.94 17.87 -16.72
N PHE A 526 0.05 16.97 -17.17
CA PHE A 526 0.36 15.55 -17.35
C PHE A 526 -0.13 15.05 -18.71
N LEU A 527 0.79 14.47 -19.48
CA LEU A 527 0.51 13.73 -20.70
C LEU A 527 1.25 12.40 -20.67
N ASP A 528 0.53 11.28 -20.68
CA ASP A 528 1.11 9.96 -20.86
C ASP A 528 0.54 9.30 -22.11
N ALA A 529 1.35 9.16 -23.15
CA ALA A 529 1.07 8.42 -24.37
C ALA A 529 2.05 7.24 -24.55
N SER A 530 2.53 6.68 -23.43
CA SER A 530 3.37 5.48 -23.42
C SER A 530 2.64 4.27 -24.02
N HIS A 531 3.36 3.30 -24.57
CA HIS A 531 2.77 2.10 -25.17
C HIS A 531 1.78 2.39 -26.34
N THR A 532 2.02 3.44 -27.10
CA THR A 532 1.25 3.79 -28.30
C THR A 532 2.05 3.52 -29.58
N ALA A 533 1.38 3.58 -30.74
CA ALA A 533 2.01 3.46 -32.06
C ALA A 533 2.44 4.81 -32.65
N ILE A 534 2.62 5.85 -31.80
CA ILE A 534 2.98 7.20 -32.24
C ILE A 534 4.29 7.17 -33.02
N LYS A 535 4.27 7.73 -34.23
CA LYS A 535 5.45 7.84 -35.10
C LYS A 535 6.22 9.14 -34.94
N GLU A 536 5.49 10.23 -34.77
CA GLU A 536 6.02 11.59 -34.79
C GLU A 536 5.34 12.39 -33.68
N LEU A 537 6.11 13.18 -32.94
CA LEU A 537 5.55 14.20 -32.05
C LEU A 537 5.33 15.51 -32.81
N PRO A 538 4.27 16.27 -32.47
CA PRO A 538 3.97 17.54 -33.10
C PRO A 538 5.01 18.61 -32.74
N ASP A 539 5.38 19.46 -33.70
CA ASP A 539 6.31 20.56 -33.51
C ASP A 539 5.85 21.52 -32.41
N SER A 540 4.53 21.63 -32.18
CA SER A 540 3.99 22.46 -31.11
C SER A 540 4.19 21.93 -29.70
N ILE A 541 4.63 20.68 -29.49
CA ILE A 541 4.75 20.07 -28.14
C ILE A 541 5.54 20.95 -27.17
N GLY A 542 6.59 21.63 -27.67
CA GLY A 542 7.41 22.58 -26.92
C GLY A 542 6.70 23.85 -26.42
N SER A 543 5.47 24.10 -26.86
CA SER A 543 4.67 25.28 -26.49
C SER A 543 3.82 25.07 -25.24
N LEU A 544 3.84 23.87 -24.65
CA LEU A 544 3.07 23.55 -23.44
C LEU A 544 3.66 24.28 -22.21
N PRO A 545 2.97 25.29 -21.65
CA PRO A 545 3.56 26.16 -20.64
C PRO A 545 3.67 25.52 -19.25
N ARG A 546 2.81 24.54 -18.94
CA ARG A 546 2.65 23.94 -17.61
C ARG A 546 2.98 22.45 -17.53
N ILE A 547 3.42 21.83 -18.62
CA ILE A 547 3.67 20.38 -18.65
C ILE A 547 4.76 20.02 -17.63
N LYS A 548 4.43 19.11 -16.71
CA LYS A 548 5.33 18.59 -15.66
C LYS A 548 5.77 17.16 -15.98
N VAL A 549 4.89 16.37 -16.58
CA VAL A 549 5.14 14.97 -16.93
C VAL A 549 4.78 14.72 -18.39
N LEU A 550 5.76 14.25 -19.17
CA LEU A 550 5.58 13.79 -20.54
C LEU A 550 6.04 12.33 -20.66
N GLY A 551 5.08 11.41 -20.80
CA GLY A 551 5.29 9.97 -20.92
C GLY A 551 5.14 9.48 -22.37
N LEU A 552 6.20 8.94 -22.94
CA LEU A 552 6.25 8.30 -24.26
C LEU A 552 7.12 7.04 -24.19
N ALA A 553 7.07 6.35 -23.04
CA ALA A 553 7.80 5.11 -22.85
C ALA A 553 7.20 3.99 -23.71
N LYS A 554 8.04 3.10 -24.23
CA LYS A 554 7.63 1.97 -25.08
C LYS A 554 6.79 2.37 -26.31
N CYS A 555 7.02 3.56 -26.87
CA CYS A 555 6.53 3.96 -28.19
C CYS A 555 7.47 3.43 -29.28
N GLU A 556 7.34 2.15 -29.64
CA GLU A 556 8.29 1.44 -30.51
C GLU A 556 8.30 1.89 -31.98
N LYS A 557 7.43 2.84 -32.36
CA LYS A 557 7.36 3.39 -33.72
C LYS A 557 7.82 4.85 -33.80
N LEU A 558 8.22 5.46 -32.68
CA LEU A 558 8.58 6.87 -32.60
C LEU A 558 9.93 7.14 -33.28
N THR A 559 9.89 7.86 -34.41
CA THR A 559 11.04 8.21 -35.25
C THR A 559 11.37 9.71 -35.26
N TYR A 560 10.44 10.57 -34.82
CA TYR A 560 10.65 12.03 -34.80
C TYR A 560 10.27 12.65 -33.43
N VAL A 561 11.20 13.41 -32.87
CA VAL A 561 11.01 14.25 -31.68
C VAL A 561 11.47 15.67 -32.05
N PRO A 562 10.60 16.69 -32.01
CA PRO A 562 10.93 18.02 -32.48
C PRO A 562 11.87 18.75 -31.52
N ASN A 563 12.71 19.63 -32.08
CA ASN A 563 13.63 20.47 -31.31
C ASN A 563 12.92 21.39 -30.31
N SER A 564 11.64 21.68 -30.53
CA SER A 564 10.82 22.47 -29.60
C SER A 564 10.68 21.83 -28.22
N ILE A 565 10.93 20.52 -28.06
CA ILE A 565 10.90 19.84 -26.75
C ILE A 565 11.81 20.50 -25.71
N ARG A 566 12.87 21.20 -26.15
CA ARG A 566 13.78 21.96 -25.28
C ARG A 566 13.14 23.19 -24.62
N ASN A 567 12.00 23.65 -25.15
CA ASN A 567 11.30 24.84 -24.66
C ASN A 567 10.38 24.52 -23.47
N LEU A 568 10.27 23.26 -23.06
CA LEU A 568 9.43 22.83 -21.95
C LEU A 568 10.03 23.23 -20.59
N LYS A 569 9.82 24.48 -20.18
CA LYS A 569 10.43 25.05 -18.95
C LYS A 569 9.92 24.40 -17.66
N SER A 570 8.67 23.94 -17.65
CA SER A 570 8.00 23.39 -16.47
C SER A 570 8.19 21.87 -16.28
N ILE A 571 8.85 21.20 -17.23
CA ILE A 571 8.96 19.73 -17.22
C ILE A 571 9.80 19.25 -16.05
N GLY A 572 9.25 18.34 -15.25
CA GLY A 572 9.96 17.64 -14.18
C GLY A 572 10.34 16.21 -14.57
N SER A 573 9.50 15.54 -15.38
CA SER A 573 9.68 14.14 -15.76
C SER A 573 9.45 13.91 -17.24
N LEU A 574 10.43 13.31 -17.90
CA LEU A 574 10.39 12.97 -19.33
C LEU A 574 10.73 11.49 -19.52
N TYR A 575 9.81 10.74 -20.11
CA TYR A 575 10.04 9.36 -20.50
C TYR A 575 9.93 9.23 -22.01
N LEU A 576 11.00 8.81 -22.69
CA LEU A 576 11.01 8.62 -24.14
C LEU A 576 11.47 7.20 -24.46
N SER A 577 10.85 6.60 -25.47
CA SER A 577 11.38 5.41 -26.10
C SER A 577 11.36 5.63 -27.60
N THR A 578 12.53 5.55 -28.22
CA THR A 578 12.70 5.85 -29.64
C THR A 578 13.05 4.59 -30.41
N CYS A 579 12.87 4.65 -31.72
CA CYS A 579 13.43 3.69 -32.67
C CYS A 579 14.93 3.90 -32.90
N GLU A 580 15.55 2.94 -33.59
CA GLU A 580 16.98 2.94 -33.93
C GLU A 580 17.38 4.02 -34.95
N ASP A 581 16.41 4.59 -35.69
CA ASP A 581 16.63 5.46 -36.85
C ASP A 581 16.18 6.93 -36.63
N ILE A 582 16.37 7.53 -35.45
CA ILE A 582 16.18 9.00 -35.37
C ILE A 582 17.29 9.66 -36.19
N VAL A 583 16.94 10.13 -37.38
CA VAL A 583 17.88 10.60 -38.41
C VAL A 583 18.54 11.93 -38.04
N GLU A 584 17.88 12.80 -37.28
CA GLU A 584 18.44 14.11 -36.91
C GLU A 584 17.83 14.57 -35.58
N ILE A 585 18.58 14.44 -34.48
CA ILE A 585 18.46 15.45 -33.42
C ILE A 585 19.46 16.52 -33.85
N GLU A 586 19.03 17.51 -34.64
CA GLU A 586 19.85 18.70 -34.86
C GLU A 586 20.25 19.22 -33.48
N LEU A 587 21.57 19.23 -33.26
CA LEU A 587 22.23 19.40 -31.98
C LEU A 587 21.49 20.41 -31.09
N ILE A 588 20.96 19.91 -29.98
CA ILE A 588 20.28 20.72 -28.97
C ILE A 588 21.31 21.60 -28.26
N GLU A 589 21.78 22.64 -28.94
CA GLU A 589 22.52 23.72 -28.31
C GLU A 589 21.52 24.52 -27.47
N ASN A 590 21.71 24.56 -26.14
CA ASN A 590 20.99 25.34 -25.13
C ASN A 590 19.73 24.71 -24.48
N VAL A 591 19.92 23.71 -23.61
CA VAL A 591 18.88 23.17 -22.71
C VAL A 591 18.93 23.75 -21.29
N LYS A 592 19.72 24.81 -21.07
CA LYS A 592 20.07 25.33 -19.73
C LYS A 592 18.87 25.75 -18.87
N ASP A 593 17.69 25.95 -19.46
CA ASP A 593 16.48 26.42 -18.78
C ASP A 593 15.44 25.33 -18.47
N MET A 594 15.69 24.05 -18.82
CA MET A 594 14.79 22.95 -18.46
C MET A 594 15.08 22.41 -17.06
N ASN A 595 14.09 22.46 -16.16
CA ASN A 595 14.19 21.92 -14.80
C ASN A 595 13.88 20.41 -14.73
N LEU A 596 14.46 19.63 -15.63
CA LEU A 596 14.20 18.20 -15.74
C LEU A 596 14.86 17.44 -14.57
N GLN A 597 14.06 16.74 -13.76
CA GLN A 597 14.52 15.98 -12.59
C GLN A 597 14.59 14.48 -12.85
N TYR A 598 13.65 13.95 -13.65
CA TYR A 598 13.53 12.53 -13.95
C TYR A 598 13.57 12.31 -15.45
N LEU A 599 14.55 11.53 -15.92
CA LEU A 599 14.71 11.19 -17.32
C LEU A 599 14.75 9.67 -17.50
N GLY A 600 13.79 9.14 -18.24
CA GLY A 600 13.80 7.75 -18.69
C GLY A 600 13.94 7.68 -20.20
N LEU A 601 15.01 7.08 -20.69
CA LEU A 601 15.26 6.94 -22.13
C LEU A 601 15.40 5.48 -22.51
N SER A 602 14.70 5.07 -23.57
CA SER A 602 14.98 3.82 -24.27
C SER A 602 15.30 4.08 -25.72
N CYS A 603 16.58 4.26 -26.03
CA CYS A 603 17.06 4.78 -27.31
C CYS A 603 18.52 4.36 -27.55
N ASN A 604 19.08 4.78 -28.69
CA ASN A 604 20.54 4.78 -28.88
C ASN A 604 21.17 5.83 -27.95
N ILE A 605 21.75 5.37 -26.84
CA ILE A 605 22.31 6.24 -25.79
C ILE A 605 23.38 7.20 -26.35
N ARG A 606 24.13 6.80 -27.40
CA ARG A 606 25.19 7.62 -27.99
C ARG A 606 24.67 8.93 -28.58
N LEU A 607 23.53 8.88 -29.29
CA LEU A 607 22.91 10.07 -29.89
C LEU A 607 22.37 11.01 -28.81
N TRP A 608 21.91 10.44 -27.70
CA TRP A 608 21.33 11.20 -26.61
C TRP A 608 22.35 11.67 -25.56
N LEU A 609 23.56 11.12 -25.54
CA LEU A 609 24.56 11.42 -24.51
C LEU A 609 24.85 12.92 -24.38
N PRO A 610 25.13 13.70 -25.45
CA PRO A 610 25.35 15.14 -25.33
C PRO A 610 24.16 15.89 -24.71
N ILE A 611 22.94 15.42 -24.99
CA ILE A 611 21.69 16.00 -24.49
C ILE A 611 21.50 15.66 -23.02
N ILE A 612 21.65 14.38 -22.64
CA ILE A 612 21.57 13.91 -21.26
C ILE A 612 22.51 14.73 -20.37
N LEU A 613 23.73 14.92 -20.86
CA LEU A 613 24.80 15.66 -20.21
C LEU A 613 24.51 17.15 -20.01
N SER A 614 23.55 17.71 -20.76
CA SER A 614 23.14 19.12 -20.62
C SER A 614 22.14 19.37 -19.47
N PHE A 615 21.51 18.33 -18.93
CA PHE A 615 20.51 18.46 -17.87
C PHE A 615 21.15 18.46 -16.47
N SER A 616 21.61 19.63 -16.01
CA SER A 616 22.24 19.77 -14.69
C SER A 616 21.31 19.52 -13.50
N SER A 617 19.98 19.58 -13.68
CA SER A 617 18.97 19.37 -12.63
C SER A 617 18.58 17.90 -12.40
N LEU A 618 19.13 16.94 -13.17
CA LEU A 618 18.73 15.54 -13.08
C LEU A 618 19.02 14.95 -11.70
N ILE A 619 17.99 14.36 -11.11
CA ILE A 619 18.02 13.59 -9.86
C ILE A 619 18.01 12.10 -10.16
N SER A 620 17.24 11.69 -11.17
CA SER A 620 17.07 10.29 -11.57
C SER A 620 17.23 10.11 -13.07
N LEU A 621 18.02 9.13 -13.47
CA LEU A 621 18.28 8.78 -14.86
C LEU A 621 18.09 7.27 -15.05
N SER A 622 17.19 6.89 -15.96
CA SER A 622 16.99 5.51 -16.38
C SER A 622 17.29 5.39 -17.87
N LEU A 623 18.25 4.53 -18.22
CA LEU A 623 18.66 4.27 -19.58
C LEU A 623 18.41 2.82 -19.94
N ARG A 624 17.71 2.59 -21.05
CA ARG A 624 17.53 1.28 -21.66
C ARG A 624 18.08 1.30 -23.08
N ASP A 625 19.22 0.66 -23.28
CA ASP A 625 19.79 0.54 -24.63
C ASP A 625 18.95 -0.44 -25.47
N LYS A 626 18.80 -0.09 -26.75
CA LYS A 626 18.03 -0.88 -27.74
C LYS A 626 18.88 -1.35 -28.91
N CYS A 627 20.10 -0.83 -29.14
CA CYS A 627 20.77 -0.95 -30.43
C CYS A 627 21.86 -2.02 -30.51
N GLY A 628 21.91 -2.68 -31.69
CA GLY A 628 22.87 -3.64 -32.28
C GLY A 628 24.21 -3.09 -32.85
N SER A 629 24.54 -1.80 -32.65
CA SER A 629 25.65 -1.12 -33.38
C SER A 629 27.05 -1.34 -32.78
N PRO A 630 28.12 -1.50 -33.59
CA PRO A 630 29.49 -1.71 -33.10
C PRO A 630 30.04 -0.51 -32.31
N SER A 631 30.74 -0.83 -31.22
CA SER A 631 31.12 0.10 -30.14
C SER A 631 32.11 1.21 -30.53
N PRO A 632 32.08 2.37 -29.86
CA PRO A 632 33.29 3.16 -29.65
C PRO A 632 34.24 2.42 -28.68
N THR A 633 35.54 2.50 -28.93
CA THR A 633 36.61 1.89 -28.12
C THR A 633 36.85 2.58 -26.76
N LYS A 634 36.00 3.53 -26.33
CA LYS A 634 36.15 4.31 -25.10
C LYS A 634 34.85 4.40 -24.28
N PRO A 635 34.90 4.30 -22.93
CA PRO A 635 33.76 4.52 -22.05
C PRO A 635 33.28 5.98 -22.09
N PHE A 636 31.97 6.18 -21.88
CA PHE A 636 31.36 7.50 -21.68
C PHE A 636 31.25 7.85 -20.19
N SER A 637 31.22 9.15 -19.86
CA SER A 637 31.26 9.67 -18.49
C SER A 637 30.02 10.50 -18.15
N PHE A 638 29.35 10.16 -17.05
CA PHE A 638 28.26 10.94 -16.44
C PHE A 638 28.73 11.77 -15.25
N PHE A 639 30.04 11.89 -15.04
CA PHE A 639 30.63 12.51 -13.86
C PHE A 639 30.15 13.95 -13.60
N GLN A 640 29.83 14.69 -14.65
CA GLN A 640 29.34 16.07 -14.58
C GLN A 640 27.89 16.21 -14.08
N LEU A 641 27.10 15.13 -14.01
CA LEU A 641 25.73 15.14 -13.50
C LEU A 641 25.73 15.13 -11.96
N SER A 642 26.21 16.21 -11.35
CA SER A 642 26.46 16.29 -9.90
C SER A 642 25.21 16.12 -9.02
N ASN A 643 24.01 16.37 -9.56
CA ASN A 643 22.74 16.22 -8.83
C ASN A 643 22.15 14.81 -8.91
N LEU A 644 22.73 13.92 -9.74
CA LEU A 644 22.18 12.60 -9.99
C LEU A 644 22.36 11.70 -8.76
N THR A 645 21.25 11.22 -8.21
CA THR A 645 21.22 10.34 -7.02
C THR A 645 20.77 8.92 -7.36
N PHE A 646 19.96 8.74 -8.40
CA PHE A 646 19.45 7.45 -8.84
C PHE A 646 19.85 7.20 -10.29
N PHE A 647 20.50 6.07 -10.56
CA PHE A 647 20.88 5.68 -11.91
C PHE A 647 20.51 4.22 -12.18
N THR A 648 19.75 4.01 -13.26
CA THR A 648 19.37 2.69 -13.74
C THR A 648 19.86 2.51 -15.17
N LEU A 649 20.56 1.40 -15.43
CA LEU A 649 21.01 0.98 -16.75
C LEU A 649 20.43 -0.40 -17.06
N THR A 650 19.67 -0.52 -18.15
CA THR A 650 18.97 -1.75 -18.55
C THR A 650 19.34 -2.18 -19.97
N ASN A 651 19.59 -3.47 -20.19
CA ASN A 651 19.63 -4.12 -21.50
C ASN A 651 20.66 -3.54 -22.51
N SER A 652 21.83 -3.12 -22.06
CA SER A 652 22.98 -2.81 -22.92
C SER A 652 23.62 -4.08 -23.45
N THR A 653 23.26 -4.46 -24.67
CA THR A 653 23.68 -5.70 -25.33
C THR A 653 24.79 -5.50 -26.37
N THR A 654 25.26 -4.27 -26.62
CA THR A 654 26.22 -3.98 -27.71
C THR A 654 27.50 -3.28 -27.34
N HIS A 655 27.73 -3.09 -26.05
CA HIS A 655 28.93 -2.43 -25.60
C HIS A 655 29.97 -3.49 -25.27
N GLY A 656 31.19 -3.29 -25.76
CA GLY A 656 32.36 -3.97 -25.20
C GLY A 656 32.43 -3.76 -23.69
N SER A 657 33.42 -4.38 -23.05
CA SER A 657 33.58 -4.50 -21.58
C SER A 657 33.62 -3.20 -20.75
N SER A 658 33.38 -2.01 -21.32
CA SER A 658 33.55 -0.72 -20.65
C SER A 658 32.26 -0.17 -20.03
N PHE A 659 32.23 -0.07 -18.70
CA PHE A 659 31.17 0.54 -17.88
C PHE A 659 31.32 2.08 -17.83
N PRO A 660 30.22 2.88 -17.74
CA PRO A 660 30.33 4.34 -17.69
C PRO A 660 30.90 4.88 -16.38
N GLU A 661 31.61 6.00 -16.43
CA GLU A 661 32.00 6.72 -15.20
C GLU A 661 30.77 7.36 -14.55
N LEU A 662 30.60 7.14 -13.24
CA LEU A 662 29.41 7.55 -12.50
C LEU A 662 29.64 8.86 -11.70
N PRO A 663 28.59 9.66 -11.47
CA PRO A 663 28.68 10.89 -10.68
C PRO A 663 28.88 10.60 -9.18
N LEU A 664 29.62 11.46 -8.50
CA LEU A 664 30.06 11.25 -7.10
C LEU A 664 28.92 11.18 -6.07
N ASN A 665 27.79 11.83 -6.33
CA ASN A 665 26.66 11.94 -5.39
C ASN A 665 25.63 10.81 -5.53
N LEU A 666 25.94 9.80 -6.34
CA LEU A 666 25.04 8.68 -6.58
C LEU A 666 24.75 7.93 -5.28
N ARG A 667 23.46 7.71 -4.99
CA ARG A 667 22.97 6.98 -3.81
C ARG A 667 22.49 5.58 -4.13
N SER A 668 21.97 5.39 -5.34
CA SER A 668 21.45 4.11 -5.81
C SER A 668 21.88 3.86 -7.24
N LEU A 669 22.42 2.66 -7.49
CA LEU A 669 22.84 2.16 -8.79
C LEU A 669 22.13 0.85 -9.09
N GLN A 670 21.45 0.79 -10.23
CA GLN A 670 20.77 -0.41 -10.71
C GLN A 670 21.27 -0.76 -12.12
N VAL A 671 21.75 -1.99 -12.29
CA VAL A 671 22.24 -2.52 -13.55
C VAL A 671 21.46 -3.80 -13.85
N GLU A 672 20.68 -3.78 -14.93
CA GLU A 672 19.77 -4.87 -15.29
C GLU A 672 20.02 -5.43 -16.68
N SER A 673 20.00 -6.76 -16.82
CA SER A 673 20.03 -7.45 -18.12
C SER A 673 21.21 -7.05 -19.02
N HIS A 674 22.35 -6.66 -18.43
CA HIS A 674 23.53 -6.26 -19.18
C HIS A 674 24.30 -7.49 -19.67
N ALA A 675 23.98 -7.96 -20.86
CA ALA A 675 24.45 -9.26 -21.36
C ALA A 675 25.96 -9.33 -21.61
N SER A 676 26.64 -8.22 -21.92
CA SER A 676 28.08 -8.18 -22.21
C SER A 676 28.96 -7.71 -21.04
N LEU A 677 28.38 -7.36 -19.88
CA LEU A 677 29.15 -6.85 -18.74
C LEU A 677 29.93 -7.99 -18.09
N GLU A 678 31.24 -8.04 -18.31
CA GLU A 678 32.12 -9.06 -17.71
C GLU A 678 32.58 -8.69 -16.30
N GLN A 679 32.78 -7.40 -16.02
CA GLN A 679 33.22 -6.86 -14.73
C GLN A 679 32.58 -5.50 -14.43
N VAL A 680 32.15 -5.29 -13.19
CA VAL A 680 31.75 -3.95 -12.68
C VAL A 680 33.02 -3.21 -12.22
N PRO A 681 33.24 -1.94 -12.60
CA PRO A 681 34.45 -1.20 -12.19
C PRO A 681 34.52 -1.01 -10.67
N ASP A 682 35.67 -0.58 -10.16
CA ASP A 682 35.80 -0.21 -8.75
C ASP A 682 34.85 0.95 -8.41
N LEU A 683 33.84 0.68 -7.58
CA LEU A 683 32.84 1.67 -7.17
C LEU A 683 33.23 2.38 -5.87
N SER A 684 34.39 2.08 -5.27
CA SER A 684 34.81 2.61 -3.97
C SER A 684 34.89 4.14 -3.89
N TYR A 685 35.01 4.81 -5.04
CA TYR A 685 35.01 6.28 -5.11
C TYR A 685 33.63 6.92 -4.84
N LEU A 686 32.53 6.15 -4.95
CA LEU A 686 31.16 6.59 -4.73
C LEU A 686 30.80 6.58 -3.24
N LYS A 687 31.26 7.60 -2.51
CA LYS A 687 31.13 7.70 -1.04
C LYS A 687 29.68 7.75 -0.53
N HIS A 688 28.72 8.06 -1.39
CA HIS A 688 27.30 8.19 -1.06
C HIS A 688 26.44 7.01 -1.51
N LEU A 689 27.03 6.02 -2.19
CA LEU A 689 26.30 4.86 -2.71
C LEU A 689 25.84 3.97 -1.56
N LYS A 690 24.51 3.88 -1.37
CA LYS A 690 23.86 3.03 -0.37
C LYS A 690 23.30 1.77 -0.98
N ASP A 691 22.78 1.85 -2.20
CA ASP A 691 22.05 0.75 -2.82
C ASP A 691 22.70 0.35 -4.14
N LEU A 692 23.02 -0.95 -4.26
CA LEU A 692 23.56 -1.55 -5.47
C LEU A 692 22.72 -2.76 -5.89
N TYR A 693 22.09 -2.67 -7.06
CA TYR A 693 21.30 -3.73 -7.65
C TYR A 693 21.94 -4.18 -8.96
N ILE A 694 22.27 -5.46 -9.06
CA ILE A 694 22.84 -6.08 -10.25
C ILE A 694 21.98 -7.29 -10.60
N VAL A 695 21.17 -7.16 -11.64
CA VAL A 695 20.12 -8.13 -11.96
C VAL A 695 20.31 -8.66 -13.38
N LYS A 696 20.28 -9.98 -13.58
CA LYS A 696 20.34 -10.66 -14.89
C LYS A 696 21.54 -10.26 -15.76
N CYS A 697 22.69 -9.93 -15.16
CA CYS A 697 23.94 -9.65 -15.89
C CYS A 697 24.67 -10.98 -16.18
N CYS A 698 24.23 -11.69 -17.21
CA CYS A 698 24.58 -13.11 -17.40
C CYS A 698 26.07 -13.37 -17.69
N SER A 699 26.83 -12.41 -18.23
CA SER A 699 28.27 -12.55 -18.52
C SER A 699 29.19 -12.04 -17.42
N LEU A 700 28.64 -11.50 -16.34
CA LEU A 700 29.42 -10.96 -15.24
C LEU A 700 30.21 -12.08 -14.57
N GLN A 701 31.54 -12.00 -14.59
CA GLN A 701 32.44 -13.03 -14.07
C GLN A 701 32.89 -12.75 -12.64
N SER A 702 33.10 -11.47 -12.30
CA SER A 702 33.52 -11.02 -10.97
C SER A 702 33.00 -9.63 -10.63
N LEU A 703 32.88 -9.35 -9.33
CA LEU A 703 32.65 -8.00 -8.80
C LEU A 703 33.93 -7.51 -8.09
N HIS A 704 34.38 -6.31 -8.43
CA HIS A 704 35.50 -5.63 -7.76
C HIS A 704 35.13 -5.19 -6.33
N LYS A 705 36.03 -4.47 -5.65
CA LYS A 705 35.78 -3.93 -4.30
C LYS A 705 34.52 -3.07 -4.27
N LEU A 706 33.68 -3.33 -3.26
CA LEU A 706 32.45 -2.60 -3.02
C LEU A 706 32.68 -1.46 -2.01
N PRO A 707 31.92 -0.35 -2.09
CA PRO A 707 32.06 0.76 -1.15
C PRO A 707 31.70 0.31 0.28
N PRO A 708 32.51 0.64 1.31
CA PRO A 708 32.34 0.12 2.67
C PRO A 708 31.05 0.59 3.37
N HIS A 709 30.40 1.64 2.85
CA HIS A 709 29.20 2.25 3.43
C HIS A 709 27.89 1.76 2.81
N LEU A 710 27.94 0.74 1.94
CA LEU A 710 26.78 0.19 1.27
C LEU A 710 25.76 -0.37 2.29
N SER A 711 24.48 -0.03 2.12
CA SER A 711 23.36 -0.51 2.96
C SER A 711 22.62 -1.68 2.32
N ARG A 712 22.48 -1.70 1.00
CA ARG A 712 21.78 -2.77 0.28
C ARG A 712 22.58 -3.25 -0.92
N LEU A 713 22.74 -4.56 -1.02
CA LEU A 713 23.37 -5.25 -2.15
C LEU A 713 22.46 -6.36 -2.66
N THR A 714 21.99 -6.24 -3.89
CA THR A 714 21.24 -7.30 -4.57
C THR A 714 21.99 -7.73 -5.82
N VAL A 715 22.31 -9.02 -5.93
CA VAL A 715 22.94 -9.64 -7.09
C VAL A 715 22.13 -10.87 -7.48
N THR A 716 21.31 -10.76 -8.52
CA THR A 716 20.33 -11.81 -8.87
C THR A 716 20.44 -12.20 -10.34
N GLY A 717 20.53 -13.50 -10.65
CA GLY A 717 20.48 -13.99 -12.04
C GLY A 717 21.76 -13.76 -12.87
N CYS A 718 22.92 -13.54 -12.23
CA CYS A 718 24.21 -13.38 -12.88
C CYS A 718 24.89 -14.75 -13.02
N THR A 719 24.54 -15.49 -14.07
CA THR A 719 24.87 -16.93 -14.21
C THR A 719 26.35 -17.24 -14.42
N SER A 720 27.16 -16.31 -14.95
CA SER A 720 28.60 -16.52 -15.16
C SER A 720 29.46 -16.07 -13.98
N LEU A 721 28.87 -15.58 -12.89
CA LEU A 721 29.59 -15.03 -11.75
C LEU A 721 30.33 -16.16 -11.02
N GLN A 722 31.66 -16.13 -11.07
CA GLN A 722 32.52 -17.14 -10.44
C GLN A 722 33.05 -16.64 -9.09
N ASP A 723 33.43 -15.36 -9.02
CA ASP A 723 34.04 -14.75 -7.85
C ASP A 723 33.15 -13.64 -7.26
N PHE A 724 32.89 -13.72 -5.95
CA PHE A 724 32.17 -12.70 -5.18
C PHE A 724 33.14 -11.97 -4.24
N PRO A 725 33.06 -10.64 -4.11
CA PRO A 725 33.94 -9.86 -3.27
C PRO A 725 33.72 -10.19 -1.80
N ASP A 726 34.78 -10.03 -1.01
CA ASP A 726 34.69 -10.11 0.44
C ASP A 726 33.80 -8.97 0.96
N VAL A 727 32.63 -9.34 1.50
CA VAL A 727 31.65 -8.40 2.06
C VAL A 727 31.87 -8.11 3.54
N SER A 728 32.87 -8.74 4.20
CA SER A 728 33.20 -8.49 5.62
C SER A 728 33.51 -7.03 5.93
N MET A 729 33.91 -6.26 4.92
CA MET A 729 34.26 -4.85 5.03
C MET A 729 33.04 -3.92 4.97
N LEU A 730 31.86 -4.42 4.60
CA LEU A 730 30.61 -3.66 4.43
C LEU A 730 29.85 -3.55 5.76
N ARG A 731 30.37 -2.77 6.71
CA ARG A 731 29.84 -2.69 8.09
C ARG A 731 28.41 -2.14 8.22
N ASN A 732 27.90 -1.48 7.18
CA ASN A 732 26.59 -0.84 7.17
C ASN A 732 25.54 -1.62 6.36
N LEU A 733 25.88 -2.83 5.91
CA LEU A 733 25.02 -3.62 5.02
C LEU A 733 23.82 -4.18 5.81
N GLU A 734 22.64 -3.63 5.54
CA GLU A 734 21.35 -4.02 6.12
C GLU A 734 20.70 -5.15 5.32
N GLN A 735 20.92 -5.20 4.00
CA GLN A 735 20.31 -6.19 3.12
C GLN A 735 21.34 -6.74 2.11
N LEU A 736 21.46 -8.06 2.08
CA LEU A 736 22.25 -8.79 1.08
C LEU A 736 21.37 -9.86 0.44
N GLU A 737 21.10 -9.72 -0.86
CA GLU A 737 20.38 -10.72 -1.64
C GLU A 737 21.26 -11.22 -2.78
N VAL A 738 21.62 -12.50 -2.77
CA VAL A 738 22.45 -13.13 -3.81
C VAL A 738 21.75 -14.41 -4.26
N THR A 739 21.05 -14.38 -5.41
CA THR A 739 20.26 -15.52 -5.89
C THR A 739 20.51 -15.83 -7.36
N HIS A 740 20.35 -17.09 -7.77
CA HIS A 740 20.43 -17.51 -9.19
C HIS A 740 21.74 -17.13 -9.92
N ASN A 741 22.87 -17.13 -9.22
CA ASN A 741 24.21 -16.80 -9.76
C ASN A 741 25.06 -18.06 -10.01
N GLY A 742 26.23 -17.91 -10.63
CA GLY A 742 27.10 -19.02 -11.04
C GLY A 742 27.47 -20.03 -9.93
N SER A 743 27.82 -21.25 -10.34
CA SER A 743 27.91 -22.46 -9.49
C SER A 743 29.06 -22.50 -8.48
N ASN A 744 30.02 -21.57 -8.54
CA ASN A 744 31.29 -21.63 -7.80
C ASN A 744 31.47 -20.54 -6.72
N LEU A 745 30.39 -19.86 -6.31
CA LEU A 745 30.48 -18.80 -5.30
C LEU A 745 31.03 -19.33 -3.96
N LYS A 746 32.31 -19.04 -3.70
CA LYS A 746 32.92 -19.18 -2.38
C LYS A 746 32.31 -18.12 -1.47
N LEU A 747 31.37 -18.53 -0.62
CA LEU A 747 30.81 -17.67 0.43
C LEU A 747 31.92 -17.20 1.37
N ILE A 748 32.17 -15.88 1.42
CA ILE A 748 33.10 -15.21 2.34
C ILE A 748 32.31 -14.50 3.44
N ARG A 749 32.80 -14.62 4.68
CA ARG A 749 32.34 -14.06 5.98
C ARG A 749 32.21 -12.50 5.93
N ARG A 750 31.54 -11.76 6.84
CA ARG A 750 31.67 -11.72 8.32
C ARG A 750 30.58 -10.82 9.00
N ASP A 751 30.29 -11.14 10.27
CA ASP A 751 29.78 -10.31 11.39
C ASP A 751 28.42 -9.56 11.34
N TRP A 752 27.36 -10.37 11.45
CA TRP A 752 26.00 -10.27 12.00
C TRP A 752 25.36 -8.92 12.38
N GLY A 753 24.37 -8.52 11.57
CA GLY A 753 23.11 -7.91 11.97
C GLY A 753 21.95 -8.62 11.26
N SER A 754 21.00 -9.18 12.01
CA SER A 754 19.74 -9.84 11.58
C SER A 754 19.80 -10.82 10.39
N THR A 755 19.93 -12.13 10.67
CA THR A 755 19.72 -13.31 9.79
C THR A 755 20.31 -13.29 8.37
N PHE A 756 21.33 -14.15 8.15
CA PHE A 756 21.95 -14.38 6.84
C PHE A 756 21.31 -15.58 6.11
N GLY A 757 21.01 -15.47 4.81
CA GLY A 757 20.52 -16.56 3.98
C GLY A 757 21.07 -16.50 2.54
N ALA A 758 21.48 -17.64 1.98
CA ALA A 758 21.97 -17.74 0.61
C ALA A 758 21.46 -19.01 -0.08
N THR A 759 21.02 -18.89 -1.33
CA THR A 759 20.63 -20.04 -2.16
C THR A 759 21.82 -20.49 -2.99
N LEU A 760 22.16 -21.77 -2.92
CA LEU A 760 23.29 -22.36 -3.62
C LEU A 760 22.81 -23.25 -4.76
N GLN A 761 23.55 -23.24 -5.88
CA GLN A 761 23.30 -24.19 -6.96
C GLN A 761 23.84 -25.60 -6.65
N ASN A 762 24.72 -25.72 -5.66
CA ASN A 762 25.36 -26.97 -5.34
C ASN A 762 24.37 -27.90 -4.63
N LYS A 763 24.13 -29.08 -5.22
CA LYS A 763 23.16 -30.08 -4.74
C LYS A 763 23.76 -31.04 -3.70
N GLU A 764 24.98 -30.77 -3.26
CA GLU A 764 25.67 -31.49 -2.20
C GLU A 764 26.19 -30.51 -1.14
N ILE A 765 26.19 -30.95 0.11
CA ILE A 765 26.71 -30.19 1.24
C ILE A 765 28.23 -30.26 1.25
N ALA A 766 28.89 -29.11 1.30
CA ALA A 766 30.35 -29.03 1.20
C ALA A 766 31.08 -29.86 2.26
N GLU A 767 32.26 -30.36 1.90
CA GLU A 767 32.99 -31.29 2.75
C GLU A 767 33.46 -30.70 4.09
N TRP A 768 33.60 -29.38 4.18
CA TRP A 768 34.05 -28.69 5.39
C TRP A 768 32.94 -28.43 6.43
N PHE A 769 31.68 -28.78 6.16
CA PHE A 769 30.61 -28.72 7.17
C PHE A 769 30.88 -29.73 8.30
N ASP A 770 30.77 -29.26 9.55
CA ASP A 770 31.16 -30.03 10.74
C ASP A 770 30.27 -31.27 10.94
N TYR A 771 28.98 -31.16 10.61
CA TYR A 771 28.00 -32.24 10.75
C TYR A 771 27.15 -32.35 9.49
N LYS A 772 26.88 -33.59 9.03
CA LYS A 772 26.16 -33.87 7.78
C LYS A 772 25.25 -35.09 7.94
N ASN A 773 24.04 -35.04 7.38
CA ASN A 773 23.17 -36.19 7.17
C ASN A 773 22.79 -36.28 5.68
N ARG A 774 23.11 -37.40 5.02
CA ARG A 774 22.92 -37.62 3.58
C ARG A 774 21.68 -38.45 3.22
N GLY A 775 20.75 -38.66 4.16
CA GLY A 775 19.54 -39.46 3.90
C GLY A 775 18.41 -39.25 4.90
N GLY A 776 18.28 -38.06 5.48
CA GLY A 776 17.22 -37.81 6.45
C GLY A 776 16.97 -36.34 6.77
N CYS A 777 15.74 -36.07 7.19
CA CYS A 777 15.24 -34.74 7.55
C CYS A 777 15.67 -34.28 8.94
N THR A 778 16.58 -34.99 9.61
CA THR A 778 16.98 -34.69 11.00
C THR A 778 18.47 -34.85 11.21
N LEU A 779 19.11 -33.89 11.89
CA LEU A 779 20.54 -33.89 12.23
C LEU A 779 20.72 -33.58 13.72
N SER A 780 21.55 -34.36 14.42
CA SER A 780 21.88 -34.10 15.83
C SER A 780 23.38 -33.94 16.00
N PHE A 781 23.80 -32.94 16.76
CA PHE A 781 25.21 -32.61 17.00
C PHE A 781 25.43 -32.05 18.41
N HIS A 782 26.68 -31.96 18.83
CA HIS A 782 27.07 -31.31 20.08
C HIS A 782 27.86 -30.06 19.76
N VAL A 783 27.51 -28.93 20.38
CA VAL A 783 28.32 -27.72 20.33
C VAL A 783 29.60 -28.00 21.13
N PRO A 784 30.81 -27.79 20.57
CA PRO A 784 32.05 -28.03 21.30
C PRO A 784 32.10 -27.30 22.67
N PRO A 785 32.52 -27.96 23.76
CA PRO A 785 32.38 -27.45 25.13
C PRO A 785 33.31 -26.27 25.48
N ASN A 786 34.34 -25.99 24.66
CA ASN A 786 35.39 -25.01 24.96
C ASN A 786 35.37 -23.77 24.05
N LEU A 787 34.20 -23.39 23.51
CA LEU A 787 34.13 -22.22 22.62
C LEU A 787 33.97 -20.89 23.39
N GLY A 788 33.29 -20.91 24.54
CA GLY A 788 33.12 -19.71 25.38
C GLY A 788 32.51 -18.55 24.57
N ASP A 789 33.08 -17.35 24.73
CA ASP A 789 32.67 -16.13 24.01
C ASP A 789 32.97 -16.17 22.50
N HIS A 790 33.72 -17.17 22.02
CA HIS A 790 33.99 -17.38 20.60
C HIS A 790 32.89 -18.21 19.93
N PHE A 791 31.78 -18.53 20.61
CA PHE A 791 30.65 -19.20 19.96
C PHE A 791 29.63 -18.16 19.48
N VAL A 792 29.56 -17.95 18.18
CA VAL A 792 28.69 -16.92 17.59
C VAL A 792 27.32 -17.50 17.19
N GLY A 793 27.31 -18.74 16.70
CA GLY A 793 26.08 -19.38 16.25
C GLY A 793 26.35 -20.55 15.31
N VAL A 794 25.41 -20.81 14.41
CA VAL A 794 25.40 -22.01 13.59
C VAL A 794 24.87 -21.69 12.19
N ALA A 795 25.54 -22.25 11.18
CA ALA A 795 25.08 -22.23 9.79
C ALA A 795 24.48 -23.59 9.43
N PHE A 796 23.28 -23.60 8.88
CA PHE A 796 22.61 -24.81 8.44
C PHE A 796 22.44 -24.80 6.94
N TRP A 797 22.85 -25.89 6.30
CA TRP A 797 22.66 -26.12 4.88
C TRP A 797 21.61 -27.20 4.69
N VAL A 798 20.53 -26.89 3.97
CA VAL A 798 19.50 -27.85 3.57
C VAL A 798 19.44 -28.01 2.05
N VAL A 799 19.34 -29.26 1.58
CA VAL A 799 19.06 -29.62 0.19
C VAL A 799 17.72 -30.33 0.15
N TYR A 800 16.76 -29.79 -0.60
CA TYR A 800 15.37 -30.25 -0.61
C TYR A 800 14.77 -30.29 -2.01
N LYS A 801 13.69 -31.05 -2.16
CA LYS A 801 12.96 -31.18 -3.43
C LYS A 801 11.70 -30.32 -3.42
N CYS A 802 11.49 -29.57 -4.50
CA CYS A 802 10.36 -28.66 -4.66
C CYS A 802 9.06 -29.46 -4.87
N SER A 803 8.05 -29.23 -4.02
CA SER A 803 6.80 -30.01 -3.99
C SER A 803 5.70 -29.48 -4.93
N TYR A 804 5.82 -28.24 -5.42
CA TYR A 804 4.90 -27.60 -6.37
C TYR A 804 5.65 -26.57 -7.24
N ASP A 805 5.01 -26.11 -8.32
CA ASP A 805 5.55 -25.03 -9.16
C ASP A 805 5.41 -23.68 -8.44
N GLY A 806 6.51 -22.95 -8.29
CA GLY A 806 6.52 -21.64 -7.62
C GLY A 806 7.40 -21.62 -6.37
N TRP A 807 7.06 -20.76 -5.41
CA TRP A 807 7.87 -20.52 -4.21
C TRP A 807 7.72 -21.65 -3.19
N SER A 808 8.76 -22.45 -2.98
CA SER A 808 8.82 -23.50 -1.97
C SER A 808 9.64 -23.02 -0.77
N ALA A 809 9.09 -23.25 0.43
CA ALA A 809 9.72 -22.93 1.70
C ALA A 809 10.01 -24.21 2.49
N VAL A 810 11.18 -24.27 3.13
CA VAL A 810 11.53 -25.33 4.07
C VAL A 810 11.80 -24.73 5.44
N GLU A 811 11.15 -25.27 6.45
CA GLU A 811 11.25 -24.84 7.84
C GLU A 811 12.16 -25.77 8.64
N ALA A 812 13.07 -25.19 9.42
CA ALA A 812 13.93 -25.92 10.35
C ALA A 812 13.41 -25.75 11.79
N VAL A 813 13.21 -26.86 12.49
CA VAL A 813 12.89 -26.89 13.92
C VAL A 813 14.18 -27.22 14.67
N ILE A 814 14.60 -26.34 15.59
CA ILE A 814 15.84 -26.51 16.35
C ILE A 814 15.51 -26.80 17.82
N THR A 815 15.96 -27.95 18.29
CA THR A 815 15.71 -28.44 19.65
C THR A 815 17.02 -28.52 20.41
N ASN A 816 17.12 -27.76 21.52
CA ASN A 816 18.19 -27.91 22.50
C ASN A 816 17.82 -29.05 23.45
N LYS A 817 18.43 -30.23 23.25
CA LYS A 817 18.17 -31.43 24.04
C LYS A 817 18.79 -31.39 25.44
N THR A 818 19.76 -30.51 25.68
CA THR A 818 20.40 -30.38 27.00
C THR A 818 19.50 -29.62 27.95
N GLU A 819 18.90 -28.51 27.51
CA GLU A 819 18.02 -27.67 28.32
C GLU A 819 16.53 -28.08 28.21
N GLY A 820 16.19 -29.05 27.36
CA GLY A 820 14.81 -29.51 27.16
C GLY A 820 13.91 -28.49 26.46
N MET A 821 14.49 -27.47 25.84
CA MET A 821 13.80 -26.40 25.12
C MET A 821 13.77 -26.68 23.62
N THR A 822 12.59 -26.53 23.02
CA THR A 822 12.40 -26.58 21.56
C THR A 822 12.05 -25.17 21.09
N THR A 823 12.88 -24.61 20.22
CA THR A 823 12.62 -23.32 19.56
C THR A 823 12.33 -23.60 18.09
N ALA A 824 11.12 -23.28 17.65
CA ALA A 824 10.84 -23.18 16.23
C ALA A 824 11.54 -21.91 15.72
N SER A 825 12.80 -22.01 15.28
CA SER A 825 13.43 -20.89 14.58
C SER A 825 12.90 -20.88 13.16
N HIS A 826 12.09 -19.88 12.80
CA HIS A 826 11.54 -19.76 11.46
C HIS A 826 12.61 -19.33 10.44
N SER A 827 13.57 -20.20 10.14
CA SER A 827 14.50 -20.00 9.02
C SER A 827 13.78 -20.37 7.73
N LYS A 828 13.07 -19.42 7.13
CA LYS A 828 12.31 -19.65 5.90
C LYS A 828 13.22 -19.46 4.69
N GLY A 829 13.77 -20.54 4.14
CA GLY A 829 14.42 -20.49 2.83
C GLY A 829 13.36 -20.44 1.74
N ILE A 830 13.12 -19.29 1.10
CA ILE A 830 12.11 -19.15 0.04
C ILE A 830 12.80 -19.20 -1.32
N ASN A 831 12.52 -20.23 -2.12
CA ASN A 831 13.05 -20.33 -3.48
C ASN A 831 11.95 -20.69 -4.48
N SER A 832 11.97 -20.06 -5.64
CA SER A 832 11.11 -20.43 -6.77
C SER A 832 11.72 -21.59 -7.56
N GLY A 833 10.99 -22.69 -7.71
CA GLY A 833 11.40 -23.85 -8.53
C GLY A 833 10.21 -24.51 -9.20
N ARG A 834 10.47 -25.42 -10.15
CA ARG A 834 9.43 -26.31 -10.68
C ARG A 834 9.28 -27.53 -9.79
N LYS A 835 8.09 -28.11 -9.76
CA LYS A 835 7.82 -29.35 -9.03
C LYS A 835 8.82 -30.43 -9.44
N GLY A 836 9.58 -30.93 -8.47
CA GLY A 836 10.62 -31.94 -8.66
C GLY A 836 12.06 -31.39 -8.71
N ASP A 837 12.25 -30.08 -8.81
CA ASP A 837 13.59 -29.47 -8.76
C ASP A 837 14.25 -29.70 -7.40
N VAL A 838 15.56 -29.97 -7.40
CA VAL A 838 16.36 -30.05 -6.19
C VAL A 838 17.01 -28.70 -5.94
N LEU A 839 16.63 -28.06 -4.85
CA LEU A 839 17.06 -26.75 -4.40
C LEU A 839 17.94 -26.87 -3.14
N SER A 840 18.74 -25.84 -2.89
CA SER A 840 19.77 -25.86 -1.86
C SER A 840 19.94 -24.48 -1.24
N PHE A 841 19.94 -24.41 0.08
CA PHE A 841 19.90 -23.16 0.84
C PHE A 841 20.76 -23.26 2.11
N ILE A 842 21.48 -22.18 2.43
CA ILE A 842 22.22 -22.00 3.68
C ILE A 842 21.62 -20.86 4.47
N HIS A 843 21.45 -21.05 5.77
CA HIS A 843 21.01 -20.03 6.71
C HIS A 843 21.88 -20.01 7.96
N CYS A 844 22.10 -18.83 8.54
CA CYS A 844 22.84 -18.69 9.80
C CYS A 844 21.95 -18.14 10.92
N ILE A 845 22.03 -18.72 12.11
CA ILE A 845 21.27 -18.32 13.31
C ILE A 845 22.24 -18.09 14.46
N ARG A 846 22.06 -16.99 15.21
CA ARG A 846 22.94 -16.67 16.34
C ARG A 846 22.65 -17.60 17.49
N ALA A 847 23.70 -17.90 18.25
CA ALA A 847 23.56 -18.68 19.48
C ALA A 847 22.57 -18.02 20.45
N GLU A 848 22.56 -16.69 20.55
CA GLU A 848 21.65 -15.91 21.41
C GLU A 848 20.18 -15.99 20.98
N ASP A 849 19.90 -15.98 19.67
CA ASP A 849 18.52 -15.99 19.13
C ASP A 849 17.77 -17.29 19.47
N ILE A 850 18.49 -18.36 19.79
CA ILE A 850 17.94 -19.69 20.13
C ILE A 850 18.52 -20.26 21.43
N SER A 851 19.10 -19.41 22.29
CA SER A 851 19.65 -19.78 23.61
C SER A 851 20.61 -20.99 23.60
N MET A 852 21.43 -21.14 22.55
CA MET A 852 22.43 -22.21 22.44
C MET A 852 23.74 -21.85 23.12
N LYS A 853 24.35 -22.78 23.86
CA LYS A 853 25.63 -22.60 24.55
C LYS A 853 26.66 -23.66 24.17
N SER A 854 27.92 -23.39 24.50
CA SER A 854 29.01 -24.38 24.41
C SER A 854 28.67 -25.62 25.22
N GLY A 855 28.80 -26.82 24.63
CA GLY A 855 28.49 -28.08 25.29
C GLY A 855 27.06 -28.59 25.08
N ASP A 856 26.18 -27.79 24.49
CA ASP A 856 24.79 -28.20 24.26
C ASP A 856 24.65 -29.27 23.18
N LYS A 857 23.67 -30.16 23.37
CA LYS A 857 23.27 -31.16 22.40
C LYS A 857 22.08 -30.64 21.62
N ILE A 858 22.29 -30.39 20.33
CA ILE A 858 21.30 -29.78 19.46
C ILE A 858 20.77 -30.81 18.47
N MET A 859 19.48 -30.74 18.19
CA MET A 859 18.81 -31.50 17.14
C MET A 859 18.09 -30.52 16.22
N ILE A 860 18.19 -30.76 14.91
CA ILE A 860 17.50 -29.98 13.90
C ILE A 860 16.67 -30.94 13.07
N SER A 861 15.40 -30.62 12.86
CA SER A 861 14.48 -31.40 12.05
C SER A 861 13.75 -30.52 11.05
N TYR A 862 13.44 -31.07 9.88
CA TYR A 862 12.70 -30.41 8.80
C TYR A 862 11.38 -31.17 8.58
N PRO A 863 10.29 -30.81 9.28
CA PRO A 863 9.07 -31.62 9.31
C PRO A 863 8.25 -31.58 8.03
N ASP A 864 8.26 -30.46 7.29
CA ASP A 864 7.32 -30.20 6.18
C ASP A 864 7.94 -30.30 4.77
N GLY A 865 9.23 -30.64 4.65
CA GLY A 865 9.95 -30.69 3.38
C GLY A 865 10.45 -32.09 2.98
N GLU A 866 10.45 -32.40 1.67
CA GLU A 866 11.24 -33.51 1.10
C GLU A 866 12.74 -33.13 1.15
N VAL A 867 13.33 -33.14 2.36
CA VAL A 867 14.74 -32.84 2.58
C VAL A 867 15.59 -34.07 2.29
N ASN A 868 16.47 -33.96 1.31
CA ASN A 868 17.38 -35.01 0.90
C ASN A 868 18.64 -35.04 1.76
N MET A 869 19.18 -33.85 2.07
CA MET A 869 20.42 -33.70 2.84
C MET A 869 20.34 -32.47 3.73
N CYS A 870 20.95 -32.57 4.92
CA CYS A 870 21.14 -31.40 5.78
C CYS A 870 22.51 -31.43 6.47
N GLY A 871 23.02 -30.25 6.82
CA GLY A 871 24.35 -30.07 7.39
C GLY A 871 24.42 -28.86 8.30
N VAL A 872 25.32 -28.92 9.29
CA VAL A 872 25.59 -27.84 10.24
C VAL A 872 27.07 -27.50 10.22
N HIS A 873 27.38 -26.21 10.27
CA HIS A 873 28.70 -25.69 10.60
C HIS A 873 28.61 -24.78 11.83
N ILE A 874 29.54 -24.95 12.77
CA ILE A 874 29.69 -24.15 13.97
C ILE A 874 30.41 -22.86 13.62
N LEU A 875 29.76 -21.73 13.88
CA LEU A 875 30.30 -20.40 13.63
C LEU A 875 31.06 -19.95 14.88
N LYS A 876 32.37 -19.75 14.69
CA LYS A 876 33.32 -19.27 15.71
C LYS A 876 33.82 -17.88 15.39
#